data_AF-A0A9P0CZB4-F1
#
_entry.id   AF-A0A9P0CZB4-F1
#
_cell.length_a   1.000
_cell.length_b   1.000
_cell.length_c   1.000
_cell.angle_alpha   90.00
_cell.angle_beta   90.00
_cell.angle_gamma   90.00
#
_symmetry.space_group_name_H-M   'P 1'
#
loop_
_entity.id
_entity.type
_entity.pdbx_description
1 polymer ?
#
loop_
_entity_poly.entity_id
_entity_poly.type
_entity_poly.pdbx_seq_one_letter_code
_entity_poly.pdbx_strand_id
1 'polypeptide(L)'
;MALNLEDVLKQLGWSDGFQIPIANAENKILEEELAKLSFRKQRGRTNLDVVSARLNAINDHLKFVNQESDQTQKLINTHKEQLETLEHVFCNTRTDNRNAQHAFKMSVQQLKEAEYAQNEKKTELQKLIMKADKLKAEMDWDSEALKAWDEALKKRDEDIELLRKFFKDDDRKFNQLEARRQHLKAELVSVQEKIEKIASNYHNAEQMVERSGKVIKQLSNEREALINQWKNTVGMLQQRDSDIMRAQEDLGHVNEVLQKAEDKLNTEKKFLANEKKNNKELEMEILEANDISTRYRKELADLYHYLMTNQTALQALKRQMGKVALDLNNERIKYKRLEELYEEKKNFCQEFSDNLIKLNEKLEEVRNSAMTSEQRVNNMENMISHEEMAYNQRLIDIEKINGEIFRSEQLLKDQVSIASNLEIEINLSVCTSNQLRKLINIERKDLDKIKVVVYEMEYRIDECERKLLEMAEAQKQEVPEEIQMKIQDLEKSLAEHREVQHSLQSQVDRLREEMRRLAVVLTADKDVLESLQNKCENYLLIFDISKKQIIAAKKSLQEKQVEENMMKLRISHIEKDKQKEEKHIFNLEKLRLNLEQAMKERQIEINAQKQILLIKKRSLEEDKGRLRGDVAVRKLRIEQYQKKYDLAISGLGKDDDGQPLTLATIKIKNAQEKFFLQEEGDTLDNKIKTTEKEIVALENTLKIINLTNASFKTNLAPVTDTDPEVEELHVLEQELRETFEELKKYRSELSVKEAELEETRKHLKTTEEDLHLSKEEVHNMEEETVLVRKQELDKEEKLKRVECELKRLYKQLKNKNKKDLYKYNRDFEIRHLQETNKKVLYQLREFSMNFPNMTPVIARCLSEHNLEMPENKPTPSSYSTLSTPKSCSSSDHEQLNTQRTSVTFNSDKSQQVSVTRVTLGF
;
A
#
# COMPACT_ATOMS: atom_id res chain seq x y z
N MET A 1 122.45 -113.75 53.43
CA MET A 1 121.87 -114.89 54.18
C MET A 1 120.95 -114.27 55.23
N ALA A 2 119.63 -114.43 55.20
CA ALA A 2 118.80 -115.60 54.91
C ALA A 2 118.77 -116.62 56.06
N LEU A 3 117.59 -116.73 56.66
CA LEU A 3 117.07 -117.86 57.44
C LEU A 3 115.54 -117.69 57.37
N ASN A 4 114.86 -118.53 56.59
CA ASN A 4 113.40 -118.47 56.47
C ASN A 4 112.78 -118.98 57.78
N LEU A 5 111.91 -118.18 58.38
CA LEU A 5 111.21 -118.53 59.62
C LEU A 5 110.30 -119.78 59.45
N GLU A 6 109.89 -120.03 58.21
CA GLU A 6 108.95 -121.08 57.82
C GLU A 6 109.54 -122.51 57.92
N ASP A 7 110.84 -122.67 57.69
CA ASP A 7 111.51 -123.99 57.77
C ASP A 7 111.73 -124.44 59.22
N VAL A 8 111.91 -123.48 60.14
CA VAL A 8 112.08 -123.73 61.59
C VAL A 8 110.81 -124.34 62.18
N LEU A 9 109.63 -123.89 61.74
CA LEU A 9 108.34 -124.42 62.19
C LEU A 9 108.10 -125.85 61.65
N LYS A 10 108.49 -126.14 60.41
CA LYS A 10 108.34 -127.48 59.81
C LYS A 10 109.22 -128.53 60.48
N GLN A 11 110.43 -128.17 60.92
CA GLN A 11 111.33 -129.09 61.64
C GLN A 11 110.86 -129.48 63.05
N LEU A 12 109.90 -128.74 63.64
CA LEU A 12 109.30 -129.08 64.93
C LEU A 12 108.13 -130.09 64.82
N GLY A 13 107.67 -130.42 63.61
CA GLY A 13 106.73 -131.53 63.35
C GLY A 13 105.26 -131.25 63.68
N TRP A 14 104.86 -129.99 63.84
CA TRP A 14 103.49 -129.61 64.27
C TRP A 14 102.56 -129.32 63.09
N SER A 15 102.40 -130.28 62.16
CA SER A 15 101.78 -130.01 60.84
C SER A 15 100.61 -130.91 60.42
N ASP A 16 100.19 -131.89 61.22
CA ASP A 16 98.86 -132.52 61.07
C ASP A 16 98.40 -133.35 62.27
N GLY A 17 97.10 -133.36 62.54
CA GLY A 17 96.45 -134.23 63.53
C GLY A 17 96.41 -133.74 64.99
N PHE A 18 95.41 -134.21 65.75
CA PHE A 18 95.11 -133.78 67.14
C PHE A 18 96.04 -134.34 68.24
N GLN A 19 97.28 -134.75 67.91
CA GLN A 19 98.23 -135.28 68.89
C GLN A 19 99.16 -134.19 69.43
N ILE A 20 98.82 -133.62 70.60
CA ILE A 20 99.67 -132.65 71.31
C ILE A 20 100.71 -133.40 72.18
N PRO A 21 102.04 -133.26 71.96
CA PRO A 21 103.06 -134.08 72.63
C PRO A 21 103.28 -133.90 74.16
N ILE A 22 102.32 -133.34 74.91
CA ILE A 22 102.39 -133.23 76.39
C ILE A 22 100.99 -133.50 77.03
N ALA A 23 100.32 -134.57 76.61
CA ALA A 23 99.03 -135.00 77.19
C ALA A 23 99.21 -135.99 78.36
N ASN A 24 98.38 -135.89 79.41
CA ASN A 24 98.52 -136.69 80.64
C ASN A 24 97.62 -137.95 80.69
N ALA A 25 97.84 -138.78 81.72
CA ALA A 25 97.19 -140.08 81.94
C ALA A 25 95.65 -140.07 82.00
N GLU A 26 95.01 -138.95 82.35
CA GLU A 26 93.54 -138.80 82.33
C GLU A 26 92.90 -139.25 81.01
N ASN A 27 93.57 -138.96 79.88
CA ASN A 27 93.08 -139.29 78.55
C ASN A 27 92.97 -140.80 78.27
N LYS A 28 93.63 -141.67 79.05
CA LYS A 28 93.49 -143.14 78.94
C LYS A 28 92.30 -143.72 79.69
N ILE A 29 91.71 -142.99 80.65
CA ILE A 29 90.55 -143.48 81.40
C ILE A 29 89.26 -143.24 80.62
N LEU A 30 89.20 -142.16 79.85
CA LEU A 30 88.06 -141.78 79.00
C LEU A 30 87.73 -142.82 77.90
N GLU A 31 88.69 -143.66 77.52
CA GLU A 31 88.49 -144.71 76.50
C GLU A 31 87.61 -145.87 77.01
N GLU A 32 87.68 -146.25 78.30
CA GLU A 32 86.86 -147.33 78.87
C GLU A 32 85.41 -146.92 79.14
N GLU A 33 85.14 -145.65 79.45
CA GLU A 33 83.76 -145.15 79.64
C GLU A 33 82.96 -145.22 78.34
N LEU A 34 83.62 -144.95 77.21
CA LEU A 34 83.06 -144.90 75.87
C LEU A 34 82.39 -146.23 75.49
N ALA A 35 82.95 -147.36 75.92
CA ALA A 35 82.38 -148.69 75.73
C ALA A 35 81.03 -148.87 76.45
N LYS A 36 80.89 -148.42 77.71
CA LYS A 36 79.65 -148.58 78.49
C LYS A 36 78.50 -147.70 77.97
N LEU A 37 78.82 -146.54 77.39
CA LEU A 37 77.82 -145.63 76.81
C LEU A 37 77.13 -146.22 75.57
N SER A 38 77.82 -147.10 74.82
CA SER A 38 77.28 -147.74 73.60
C SER A 38 75.99 -148.54 73.87
N PHE A 39 75.95 -149.35 74.93
CA PHE A 39 74.81 -150.23 75.23
C PHE A 39 73.57 -149.43 75.66
N ARG A 40 73.76 -148.28 76.32
CA ARG A 40 72.66 -147.34 76.66
C ARG A 40 71.98 -146.76 75.41
N LYS A 41 72.76 -146.49 74.35
CA LYS A 41 72.27 -145.91 73.08
C LYS A 41 71.21 -146.79 72.42
N GLN A 42 71.38 -148.12 72.46
CA GLN A 42 70.47 -149.09 71.83
C GLN A 42 69.04 -149.00 72.41
N ARG A 43 68.92 -149.00 73.75
CA ARG A 43 67.62 -148.95 74.45
C ARG A 43 66.94 -147.58 74.39
N GLY A 44 67.70 -146.51 74.18
CA GLY A 44 67.13 -145.18 73.92
C GLY A 44 66.41 -145.10 72.58
N ARG A 45 66.94 -145.78 71.55
CA ARG A 45 66.44 -145.71 70.17
C ARG A 45 65.00 -146.23 70.04
N THR A 46 64.71 -147.41 70.59
CA THR A 46 63.36 -148.02 70.52
C THR A 46 62.26 -147.20 71.19
N ASN A 47 62.61 -146.33 72.16
CA ASN A 47 61.64 -145.42 72.78
C ASN A 47 61.40 -144.16 71.93
N LEU A 48 62.41 -143.72 71.15
CA LEU A 48 62.29 -142.59 70.25
C LEU A 48 61.26 -142.87 69.15
N ASP A 49 61.33 -144.07 68.56
CA ASP A 49 60.50 -144.49 67.43
C ASP A 49 58.99 -144.45 67.77
N VAL A 50 58.62 -144.91 68.97
CA VAL A 50 57.24 -144.87 69.48
C VAL A 50 56.75 -143.44 69.70
N VAL A 51 57.62 -142.54 70.16
CA VAL A 51 57.28 -141.12 70.35
C VAL A 51 57.13 -140.40 69.02
N SER A 52 57.99 -140.68 68.02
CA SER A 52 57.90 -140.05 66.70
C SER A 52 56.59 -140.39 65.97
N ALA A 53 56.12 -141.64 66.06
CA ALA A 53 54.86 -142.04 65.45
C ALA A 53 53.66 -141.24 66.01
N ARG A 54 53.63 -141.00 67.32
CA ARG A 54 52.60 -140.16 67.97
C ARG A 54 52.71 -138.69 67.58
N LEU A 55 53.93 -138.17 67.45
CA LEU A 55 54.17 -136.77 67.10
C LEU A 55 53.66 -136.44 65.69
N ASN A 56 53.91 -137.32 64.72
CA ASN A 56 53.46 -137.15 63.34
C ASN A 56 51.93 -137.00 63.23
N ALA A 57 51.17 -137.85 63.92
CA ALA A 57 49.70 -137.79 63.91
C ALA A 57 49.13 -136.48 64.48
N ILE A 58 49.81 -135.85 65.45
CA ILE A 58 49.43 -134.52 65.98
C ILE A 58 49.78 -133.43 64.96
N ASN A 59 50.91 -133.56 64.28
CA ASN A 59 51.39 -132.60 63.28
C ASN A 59 50.43 -132.51 62.08
N ASP A 60 49.84 -133.63 61.66
CA ASP A 60 48.84 -133.65 60.58
C ASP A 60 47.51 -132.99 60.97
N HIS A 61 47.05 -133.17 62.22
CA HIS A 61 45.89 -132.43 62.73
C HIS A 61 46.15 -130.90 62.77
N LEU A 62 47.38 -130.48 63.08
CA LEU A 62 47.74 -129.06 63.13
C LEU A 62 47.66 -128.38 61.74
N LYS A 63 47.99 -129.12 60.66
CA LYS A 63 47.85 -128.62 59.27
C LYS A 63 46.40 -128.23 58.93
N PHE A 64 45.42 -129.04 59.33
CA PHE A 64 44.01 -128.75 59.07
C PHE A 64 43.53 -127.48 59.82
N VAL A 65 43.93 -127.31 61.08
CA VAL A 65 43.57 -126.12 61.88
C VAL A 65 44.15 -124.84 61.26
N ASN A 66 45.39 -124.89 60.76
CA ASN A 66 45.99 -123.75 60.05
C ASN A 66 45.22 -123.40 58.76
N GLN A 67 44.73 -124.39 58.01
CA GLN A 67 43.96 -124.14 56.78
C GLN A 67 42.63 -123.42 57.04
N GLU A 68 41.92 -123.70 58.15
CA GLU A 68 40.72 -122.93 58.52
C GLU A 68 41.06 -121.52 59.00
N SER A 69 42.20 -121.35 59.70
CA SER A 69 42.71 -120.02 60.09
C SER A 69 43.02 -119.15 58.86
N ASP A 70 43.66 -119.71 57.83
CA ASP A 70 43.98 -118.98 56.59
C ASP A 70 42.71 -118.61 55.79
N GLN A 71 41.68 -119.45 55.82
CA GLN A 71 40.41 -119.18 55.13
C GLN A 71 39.61 -118.08 55.85
N THR A 72 39.52 -118.14 57.17
CA THR A 72 38.83 -117.12 57.98
C THR A 72 39.52 -115.76 57.92
N GLN A 73 40.86 -115.73 57.95
CA GLN A 73 41.62 -114.47 57.81
C GLN A 73 41.40 -113.78 56.45
N LYS A 74 41.26 -114.54 55.36
CA LYS A 74 40.96 -113.98 54.02
C LYS A 74 39.58 -113.32 53.97
N LEU A 75 38.58 -113.91 54.63
CA LEU A 75 37.21 -113.36 54.69
C LEU A 75 37.14 -112.05 55.50
N ILE A 76 37.96 -111.91 56.55
CA ILE A 76 38.04 -110.67 57.33
C ILE A 76 38.63 -109.53 56.48
N ASN A 77 39.65 -109.81 55.67
CA ASN A 77 40.31 -108.79 54.84
C ASN A 77 39.37 -108.23 53.76
N THR A 78 38.62 -109.07 53.05
CA THR A 78 37.70 -108.61 51.98
C THR A 78 36.56 -107.75 52.53
N HIS A 79 36.05 -108.04 53.73
CA HIS A 79 35.05 -107.18 54.39
C HIS A 79 35.63 -105.83 54.86
N LYS A 80 36.93 -105.76 55.19
CA LYS A 80 37.60 -104.49 55.52
C LYS A 80 37.75 -103.59 54.29
N GLU A 81 38.17 -104.16 53.15
CA GLU A 81 38.27 -103.44 51.87
C GLU A 81 36.90 -102.89 51.42
N GLN A 82 35.82 -103.66 51.59
CA GLN A 82 34.45 -103.22 51.32
C GLN A 82 34.06 -101.99 52.14
N LEU A 83 34.38 -101.94 53.44
CA LEU A 83 34.11 -100.77 54.29
C LEU A 83 34.86 -99.52 53.81
N GLU A 84 36.15 -99.63 53.51
CA GLU A 84 36.99 -98.51 53.09
C GLU A 84 36.51 -97.88 51.77
N THR A 85 36.01 -98.70 50.82
CA THR A 85 35.40 -98.16 49.59
C THR A 85 34.12 -97.37 49.82
N LEU A 86 33.29 -97.76 50.79
CA LEU A 86 32.02 -97.09 51.11
C LEU A 86 32.24 -95.73 51.80
N GLU A 87 33.23 -95.63 52.70
CA GLU A 87 33.58 -94.36 53.35
C GLU A 87 34.08 -93.31 52.35
N HIS A 88 34.87 -93.73 51.34
CA HIS A 88 35.33 -92.85 50.27
C HIS A 88 34.16 -92.29 49.43
N VAL A 89 33.18 -93.13 49.06
CA VAL A 89 31.98 -92.69 48.31
C VAL A 89 31.12 -91.70 49.12
N PHE A 90 30.99 -91.93 50.44
CA PHE A 90 30.29 -91.00 51.33
C PHE A 90 31.01 -89.64 51.44
N CYS A 91 32.35 -89.60 51.40
CA CYS A 91 33.09 -88.35 51.44
C CYS A 91 32.86 -87.49 50.19
N ASN A 92 32.91 -88.11 49.00
CA ASN A 92 32.76 -87.42 47.72
C ASN A 92 31.35 -86.82 47.54
N THR A 93 30.30 -87.61 47.81
CA THR A 93 28.91 -87.14 47.76
C THR A 93 28.62 -85.97 48.72
N ARG A 94 29.33 -85.92 49.87
CA ARG A 94 29.26 -84.80 50.83
C ARG A 94 29.93 -83.53 50.30
N THR A 95 31.01 -83.62 49.53
CA THR A 95 31.64 -82.45 48.90
C THR A 95 30.83 -81.90 47.73
N ASP A 96 30.25 -82.76 46.90
CA ASP A 96 29.45 -82.34 45.74
C ASP A 96 28.20 -81.56 46.15
N ASN A 97 27.50 -82.01 47.19
CA ASN A 97 26.35 -81.29 47.76
C ASN A 97 26.74 -79.87 48.23
N ARG A 98 27.91 -79.71 48.85
CA ARG A 98 28.42 -78.39 49.28
C ARG A 98 28.72 -77.49 48.08
N ASN A 99 29.27 -78.04 47.00
CA ASN A 99 29.55 -77.30 45.76
C ASN A 99 28.24 -76.84 45.08
N ALA A 100 27.24 -77.73 44.98
CA ALA A 100 25.92 -77.42 44.43
C ALA A 100 25.21 -76.29 45.21
N GLN A 101 25.26 -76.33 46.55
CA GLN A 101 24.70 -75.27 47.40
C GLN A 101 25.40 -73.90 47.23
N HIS A 102 26.69 -73.90 46.91
CA HIS A 102 27.42 -72.66 46.60
C HIS A 102 27.00 -72.10 45.23
N ALA A 103 26.96 -72.95 44.19
CA ALA A 103 26.55 -72.55 42.85
C ALA A 103 25.12 -71.98 42.84
N PHE A 104 24.17 -72.63 43.52
CA PHE A 104 22.79 -72.16 43.64
C PHE A 104 22.68 -70.74 44.20
N LYS A 105 23.45 -70.41 45.25
CA LYS A 105 23.47 -69.06 45.84
C LYS A 105 23.98 -68.00 44.85
N MET A 106 24.99 -68.31 44.04
CA MET A 106 25.52 -67.39 43.04
C MET A 106 24.49 -67.10 41.93
N SER A 107 23.79 -68.12 41.43
CA SER A 107 22.75 -67.93 40.41
C SER A 107 21.56 -67.08 40.93
N VAL A 108 21.17 -67.28 42.19
CA VAL A 108 20.11 -66.47 42.84
C VAL A 108 20.52 -65.01 43.03
N GLN A 109 21.80 -64.73 43.21
CA GLN A 109 22.34 -63.37 43.29
C GLN A 109 22.27 -62.69 41.90
N GLN A 110 22.75 -63.36 40.85
CA GLN A 110 22.75 -62.85 39.47
C GLN A 110 21.33 -62.57 38.93
N LEU A 111 20.34 -63.41 39.27
CA LEU A 111 18.95 -63.19 38.88
C LEU A 111 18.39 -61.86 39.41
N LYS A 112 18.67 -61.52 40.68
CA LYS A 112 18.21 -60.25 41.28
C LYS A 112 18.86 -59.04 40.61
N GLU A 113 20.15 -59.14 40.30
CA GLU A 113 20.88 -58.07 39.61
C GLU A 113 20.30 -57.82 38.19
N ALA A 114 19.88 -58.88 37.49
CA ALA A 114 19.16 -58.78 36.22
C ALA A 114 17.75 -58.15 36.37
N GLU A 115 16.98 -58.52 37.40
CA GLU A 115 15.66 -57.92 37.69
C GLU A 115 15.75 -56.41 37.94
N TYR A 116 16.74 -55.95 38.72
CA TYR A 116 16.97 -54.52 38.95
C TYR A 116 17.30 -53.77 37.65
N ALA A 117 18.22 -54.30 36.84
CA ALA A 117 18.59 -53.70 35.55
C ALA A 117 17.41 -53.65 34.56
N GLN A 118 16.57 -54.70 34.52
CA GLN A 118 15.35 -54.73 33.71
C GLN A 118 14.37 -53.65 34.17
N ASN A 119 14.20 -53.46 35.48
CA ASN A 119 13.27 -52.46 36.02
C ASN A 119 13.74 -51.03 35.75
N GLU A 120 15.04 -50.73 35.87
CA GLU A 120 15.59 -49.42 35.47
C GLU A 120 15.26 -49.11 34.00
N LYS A 121 15.57 -50.04 33.08
CA LYS A 121 15.30 -49.89 31.65
C LYS A 121 13.81 -49.72 31.34
N LYS A 122 12.93 -50.36 32.11
CA LYS A 122 11.47 -50.15 32.03
C LYS A 122 11.06 -48.72 32.40
N THR A 123 11.64 -48.13 33.45
CA THR A 123 11.36 -46.71 33.80
C THR A 123 11.97 -45.72 32.80
N GLU A 124 13.11 -46.06 32.20
CA GLU A 124 13.74 -45.26 31.14
C GLU A 124 12.87 -45.25 29.87
N LEU A 125 12.37 -46.42 29.45
CA LEU A 125 11.44 -46.55 28.33
C LEU A 125 10.16 -45.74 28.55
N GLN A 126 9.57 -45.78 29.75
CA GLN A 126 8.40 -44.95 30.08
C GLN A 126 8.69 -43.45 29.96
N LYS A 127 9.85 -42.97 30.42
CA LYS A 127 10.27 -41.57 30.28
C LYS A 127 10.49 -41.17 28.81
N LEU A 128 10.91 -42.11 27.95
CA LEU A 128 11.05 -41.87 26.51
C LEU A 128 9.70 -41.81 25.80
N ILE A 129 8.75 -42.70 26.13
CA ILE A 129 7.38 -42.68 25.60
C ILE A 129 6.70 -41.34 25.95
N MET A 130 6.76 -40.91 27.22
CA MET A 130 6.21 -39.62 27.67
C MET A 130 6.86 -38.40 27.00
N LYS A 131 8.07 -38.51 26.45
CA LYS A 131 8.68 -37.46 25.61
C LYS A 131 8.17 -37.52 24.17
N ALA A 132 8.05 -38.70 23.60
CA ALA A 132 7.53 -38.89 22.24
C ALA A 132 6.10 -38.38 22.10
N ASP A 133 5.24 -38.63 23.10
CA ASP A 133 3.85 -38.17 23.04
C ASP A 133 3.70 -36.66 23.25
N LYS A 134 4.63 -36.01 23.96
CA LYS A 134 4.71 -34.53 24.00
C LYS A 134 5.12 -33.94 22.65
N LEU A 135 6.17 -34.50 22.03
CA LEU A 135 6.63 -34.05 20.71
C LEU A 135 5.55 -34.21 19.63
N LYS A 136 4.69 -35.24 19.72
CA LYS A 136 3.49 -35.35 18.86
C LYS A 136 2.52 -34.21 19.10
N ALA A 137 2.13 -33.96 20.35
CA ALA A 137 1.18 -32.88 20.68
C ALA A 137 1.70 -31.48 20.29
N GLU A 138 3.01 -31.26 20.40
CA GLU A 138 3.69 -30.05 19.90
C GLU A 138 3.61 -29.97 18.36
N MET A 139 3.95 -31.05 17.65
CA MET A 139 3.87 -31.14 16.18
C MET A 139 2.42 -30.99 15.64
N ASP A 140 1.43 -31.57 16.32
CA ASP A 140 0.02 -31.46 15.95
C ASP A 140 -0.48 -30.01 16.09
N TRP A 141 -0.02 -29.30 17.14
CA TRP A 141 -0.31 -27.88 17.35
C TRP A 141 0.36 -26.98 16.30
N ASP A 142 1.64 -27.22 15.99
CA ASP A 142 2.35 -26.51 14.91
C ASP A 142 1.67 -26.72 13.54
N SER A 143 1.21 -27.95 13.27
CA SER A 143 0.40 -28.28 12.08
C SER A 143 -0.89 -27.47 12.01
N GLU A 144 -1.63 -27.36 13.12
CA GLU A 144 -2.90 -26.62 13.17
C GLU A 144 -2.67 -25.10 13.06
N ALA A 145 -1.61 -24.59 13.69
CA ALA A 145 -1.18 -23.20 13.56
C ALA A 145 -0.82 -22.85 12.11
N LEU A 146 -0.07 -23.71 11.42
CA LEU A 146 0.28 -23.51 10.01
C LEU A 146 -0.95 -23.42 9.10
N LYS A 147 -1.98 -24.28 9.29
CA LYS A 147 -3.25 -24.19 8.55
C LYS A 147 -3.94 -22.84 8.77
N ALA A 148 -3.97 -22.34 10.00
CA ALA A 148 -4.58 -21.06 10.33
C ALA A 148 -3.86 -19.87 9.67
N TRP A 149 -2.52 -19.91 9.58
CA TRP A 149 -1.73 -18.93 8.82
C TRP A 149 -2.02 -19.01 7.32
N ASP A 150 -2.12 -20.22 6.77
CA ASP A 150 -2.42 -20.47 5.36
C ASP A 150 -3.81 -19.96 4.96
N GLU A 151 -4.81 -20.10 5.83
CA GLU A 151 -6.14 -19.52 5.65
C GLU A 151 -6.15 -17.98 5.76
N ALA A 152 -5.38 -17.42 6.70
CA ALA A 152 -5.26 -15.97 6.84
C ALA A 152 -4.59 -15.33 5.62
N LEU A 153 -3.59 -15.99 5.04
CA LEU A 153 -2.94 -15.58 3.79
C LEU A 153 -3.92 -15.62 2.60
N LYS A 154 -4.71 -16.69 2.46
CA LYS A 154 -5.73 -16.79 1.39
C LYS A 154 -6.77 -15.67 1.45
N LYS A 155 -7.34 -15.41 2.64
CA LYS A 155 -8.30 -14.30 2.86
C LYS A 155 -7.69 -12.93 2.50
N ARG A 156 -6.43 -12.69 2.90
CA ARG A 156 -5.69 -11.47 2.56
C ARG A 156 -5.46 -11.34 1.04
N ASP A 157 -5.22 -12.44 0.34
CA ASP A 157 -5.02 -12.43 -1.11
C ASP A 157 -6.33 -12.20 -1.87
N GLU A 158 -7.44 -12.74 -1.37
CA GLU A 158 -8.81 -12.44 -1.84
C GLU A 158 -9.15 -10.94 -1.65
N ASP A 159 -8.82 -10.34 -0.50
CA ASP A 159 -8.96 -8.90 -0.25
C ASP A 159 -8.12 -8.06 -1.22
N ILE A 160 -6.87 -8.47 -1.49
CA ILE A 160 -5.99 -7.81 -2.46
C ILE A 160 -6.58 -7.90 -3.89
N GLU A 161 -7.19 -9.02 -4.26
CA GLU A 161 -7.93 -9.12 -5.53
C GLU A 161 -9.17 -8.24 -5.58
N LEU A 162 -9.92 -8.12 -4.48
CA LEU A 162 -11.10 -7.26 -4.39
C LEU A 162 -10.71 -5.79 -4.54
N LEU A 163 -9.65 -5.35 -3.85
CA LEU A 163 -9.07 -4.01 -4.02
C LEU A 163 -8.63 -3.76 -5.47
N ARG A 164 -7.96 -4.73 -6.12
CA ARG A 164 -7.58 -4.64 -7.55
C ARG A 164 -8.78 -4.55 -8.50
N LYS A 165 -9.96 -5.06 -8.10
CA LYS A 165 -11.21 -4.92 -8.87
C LYS A 165 -11.75 -3.49 -8.71
N PHE A 166 -11.88 -2.99 -7.47
CA PHE A 166 -12.30 -1.61 -7.21
C PHE A 166 -11.39 -0.57 -7.89
N PHE A 167 -10.07 -0.68 -7.77
CA PHE A 167 -9.14 0.24 -8.45
C PHE A 167 -9.33 0.31 -9.98
N LYS A 168 -9.72 -0.80 -10.63
CA LYS A 168 -10.00 -0.82 -12.07
C LYS A 168 -11.33 -0.14 -12.42
N ASP A 169 -12.34 -0.29 -11.57
CA ASP A 169 -13.65 0.33 -11.80
C ASP A 169 -13.66 1.83 -11.44
N ASP A 170 -12.89 2.24 -10.43
CA ASP A 170 -12.61 3.65 -10.13
C ASP A 170 -11.80 4.32 -11.26
N ASP A 171 -10.76 3.67 -11.79
CA ASP A 171 -9.99 4.17 -12.95
C ASP A 171 -10.87 4.28 -14.20
N ARG A 172 -11.70 3.26 -14.50
CA ARG A 172 -12.73 3.34 -15.55
C ARG A 172 -13.65 4.54 -15.33
N LYS A 173 -14.07 4.80 -14.08
CA LYS A 173 -14.98 5.90 -13.77
C LYS A 173 -14.32 7.27 -13.89
N PHE A 174 -13.08 7.39 -13.45
CA PHE A 174 -12.23 8.57 -13.61
C PHE A 174 -12.07 8.91 -15.10
N ASN A 175 -11.68 7.94 -15.93
CA ASN A 175 -11.50 8.14 -17.37
C ASN A 175 -12.81 8.55 -18.09
N GLN A 176 -13.97 8.00 -17.69
CA GLN A 176 -15.28 8.46 -18.18
C GLN A 176 -15.57 9.93 -17.82
N LEU A 177 -15.29 10.33 -16.57
CA LEU A 177 -15.54 11.69 -16.09
C LEU A 177 -14.59 12.70 -16.72
N GLU A 178 -13.32 12.32 -16.91
CA GLU A 178 -12.31 13.16 -17.57
C GLU A 178 -12.64 13.36 -19.06
N ALA A 179 -13.03 12.30 -19.79
CA ALA A 179 -13.52 12.43 -21.16
C ALA A 179 -14.74 13.35 -21.26
N ARG A 180 -15.70 13.25 -20.33
CA ARG A 180 -16.86 14.16 -20.27
C ARG A 180 -16.44 15.60 -19.95
N ARG A 181 -15.45 15.82 -19.08
CA ARG A 181 -14.90 17.13 -18.76
C ARG A 181 -14.23 17.78 -19.97
N GLN A 182 -13.50 16.99 -20.76
CA GLN A 182 -12.87 17.44 -22.00
C GLN A 182 -13.92 17.83 -23.07
N HIS A 183 -14.98 17.02 -23.23
CA HIS A 183 -16.11 17.35 -24.12
C HIS A 183 -16.77 18.68 -23.73
N LEU A 184 -17.17 18.83 -22.45
CA LEU A 184 -17.79 20.05 -21.94
C LEU A 184 -16.88 21.28 -22.08
N LYS A 185 -15.55 21.11 -21.96
CA LYS A 185 -14.58 22.19 -22.20
C LYS A 185 -14.54 22.59 -23.69
N ALA A 186 -14.58 21.64 -24.61
CA ALA A 186 -14.62 21.92 -26.05
C ALA A 186 -15.94 22.61 -26.45
N GLU A 187 -17.08 22.16 -25.90
CA GLU A 187 -18.38 22.80 -26.09
C GLU A 187 -18.36 24.26 -25.59
N LEU A 188 -17.84 24.50 -24.39
CA LEU A 188 -17.71 25.83 -23.79
C LEU A 188 -16.88 26.78 -24.67
N VAL A 189 -15.73 26.33 -25.19
CA VAL A 189 -14.92 27.12 -26.14
C VAL A 189 -15.70 27.40 -27.42
N SER A 190 -16.41 26.41 -27.97
CA SER A 190 -17.25 26.60 -29.17
C SER A 190 -18.39 27.60 -28.96
N VAL A 191 -18.86 27.78 -27.72
CA VAL A 191 -19.88 28.76 -27.34
C VAL A 191 -19.26 30.13 -27.13
N GLN A 192 -18.07 30.22 -26.51
CA GLN A 192 -17.31 31.47 -26.42
C GLN A 192 -17.01 32.04 -27.81
N GLU A 193 -16.50 31.24 -28.74
CA GLU A 193 -16.28 31.65 -30.14
C GLU A 193 -17.56 32.18 -30.81
N LYS A 194 -18.72 31.56 -30.56
CA LYS A 194 -20.01 32.02 -31.11
C LYS A 194 -20.42 33.36 -30.51
N ILE A 195 -20.23 33.55 -29.21
CA ILE A 195 -20.53 34.81 -28.51
C ILE A 195 -19.60 35.92 -29.01
N GLU A 196 -18.30 35.66 -29.18
CA GLU A 196 -17.33 36.63 -29.73
C GLU A 196 -17.69 37.04 -31.17
N LYS A 197 -18.05 36.07 -32.02
CA LYS A 197 -18.52 36.34 -33.40
C LYS A 197 -19.82 37.16 -33.41
N ILE A 198 -20.76 36.88 -32.50
CA ILE A 198 -22.01 37.66 -32.34
C ILE A 198 -21.70 39.08 -31.83
N ALA A 199 -20.83 39.24 -30.83
CA ALA A 199 -20.45 40.53 -30.28
C ALA A 199 -19.72 41.42 -31.31
N SER A 200 -18.80 40.82 -32.09
CA SER A 200 -18.14 41.51 -33.21
C SER A 200 -19.15 41.96 -34.27
N ASN A 201 -20.09 41.09 -34.66
CA ASN A 201 -21.15 41.44 -35.61
C ASN A 201 -22.08 42.54 -35.08
N TYR A 202 -22.43 42.50 -33.80
CA TYR A 202 -23.23 43.54 -33.14
C TYR A 202 -22.51 44.89 -33.15
N HIS A 203 -21.24 44.94 -32.75
CA HIS A 203 -20.47 46.18 -32.73
C HIS A 203 -20.23 46.74 -34.15
N ASN A 204 -20.06 45.88 -35.16
CA ASN A 204 -20.02 46.30 -36.56
C ASN A 204 -21.36 46.91 -37.01
N ALA A 205 -22.50 46.34 -36.61
CA ALA A 205 -23.82 46.90 -36.91
C ALA A 205 -24.05 48.25 -36.19
N GLU A 206 -23.65 48.36 -34.92
CA GLU A 206 -23.67 49.59 -34.12
C GLU A 206 -22.86 50.71 -34.80
N GLN A 207 -21.62 50.44 -35.22
CA GLN A 207 -20.82 51.40 -35.99
C GLN A 207 -21.49 51.82 -37.31
N MET A 208 -22.17 50.91 -38.00
CA MET A 208 -22.88 51.22 -39.25
C MET A 208 -24.14 52.07 -39.00
N VAL A 209 -24.84 51.86 -37.89
CA VAL A 209 -25.94 52.72 -37.43
C VAL A 209 -25.42 54.10 -37.05
N GLU A 210 -24.30 54.22 -36.31
CA GLU A 210 -23.68 55.51 -36.02
C GLU A 210 -23.32 56.29 -37.29
N ARG A 211 -22.65 55.62 -38.25
CA ARG A 211 -22.25 56.24 -39.53
C ARG A 211 -23.47 56.71 -40.31
N SER A 212 -24.53 55.89 -40.36
CA SER A 212 -25.80 56.25 -40.98
C SER A 212 -26.46 57.45 -40.28
N GLY A 213 -26.45 57.49 -38.94
CA GLY A 213 -26.96 58.62 -38.15
C GLY A 213 -26.17 59.91 -38.34
N LYS A 214 -24.84 59.82 -38.54
CA LYS A 214 -23.96 60.94 -38.91
C LYS A 214 -24.32 61.49 -40.30
N VAL A 215 -24.54 60.62 -41.29
CA VAL A 215 -25.00 61.00 -42.64
C VAL A 215 -26.41 61.62 -42.62
N ILE A 216 -27.36 61.06 -41.87
CA ILE A 216 -28.71 61.62 -41.74
C ILE A 216 -28.68 63.03 -41.13
N LYS A 217 -27.80 63.28 -40.15
CA LYS A 217 -27.58 64.64 -39.60
C LYS A 217 -26.99 65.59 -40.64
N GLN A 218 -26.02 65.14 -41.45
CA GLN A 218 -25.46 65.95 -42.55
C GLN A 218 -26.54 66.32 -43.58
N LEU A 219 -27.31 65.34 -44.08
CA LEU A 219 -28.42 65.57 -45.00
C LEU A 219 -29.52 66.48 -44.42
N SER A 220 -29.79 66.40 -43.10
CA SER A 220 -30.72 67.31 -42.42
C SER A 220 -30.21 68.75 -42.41
N ASN A 221 -28.92 68.96 -42.12
CA ASN A 221 -28.28 70.27 -42.10
C ASN A 221 -28.21 70.88 -43.52
N GLU A 222 -27.89 70.07 -44.52
CA GLU A 222 -27.89 70.45 -45.94
C GLU A 222 -29.30 70.83 -46.42
N ARG A 223 -30.31 70.04 -46.05
CA ARG A 223 -31.73 70.36 -46.31
C ARG A 223 -32.16 71.66 -45.63
N GLU A 224 -31.75 71.90 -44.39
CA GLU A 224 -32.05 73.15 -43.69
C GLU A 224 -31.35 74.35 -44.33
N ALA A 225 -30.08 74.20 -44.73
CA ALA A 225 -29.35 75.23 -45.47
C ALA A 225 -30.02 75.57 -46.80
N LEU A 226 -30.47 74.57 -47.57
CA LEU A 226 -31.25 74.75 -48.80
C LEU A 226 -32.60 75.41 -48.55
N ILE A 227 -33.32 75.03 -47.49
CA ILE A 227 -34.58 75.67 -47.10
C ILE A 227 -34.36 77.15 -46.72
N ASN A 228 -33.26 77.47 -46.02
CA ASN A 228 -32.95 78.84 -45.63
C ASN A 228 -32.45 79.68 -46.82
N GLN A 229 -31.69 79.10 -47.76
CA GLN A 229 -31.40 79.73 -49.05
C GLN A 229 -32.69 80.01 -49.85
N TRP A 230 -33.61 79.05 -49.91
CA TRP A 230 -34.89 79.20 -50.60
C TRP A 230 -35.76 80.29 -49.96
N LYS A 231 -35.91 80.30 -48.62
CA LYS A 231 -36.57 81.40 -47.88
C LYS A 231 -35.95 82.76 -48.21
N ASN A 232 -34.63 82.86 -48.25
CA ASN A 232 -33.94 84.10 -48.60
C ASN A 232 -34.25 84.52 -50.05
N THR A 233 -34.28 83.59 -51.01
CA THR A 233 -34.68 83.92 -52.39
C THR A 233 -36.15 84.33 -52.51
N VAL A 234 -37.06 83.73 -51.72
CA VAL A 234 -38.47 84.12 -51.66
C VAL A 234 -38.63 85.51 -51.02
N GLY A 235 -37.88 85.82 -49.94
CA GLY A 235 -37.86 87.16 -49.35
C GLY A 235 -37.31 88.21 -50.31
N MET A 236 -36.26 87.90 -51.07
CA MET A 236 -35.74 88.77 -52.13
C MET A 236 -36.75 88.95 -53.28
N LEU A 237 -37.57 87.95 -53.61
CA LEU A 237 -38.67 88.10 -54.57
C LEU A 237 -39.78 89.00 -54.00
N GLN A 238 -40.26 88.76 -52.78
CA GLN A 238 -41.26 89.59 -52.12
C GLN A 238 -40.81 91.05 -51.97
N GLN A 239 -39.52 91.29 -51.69
CA GLN A 239 -38.96 92.63 -51.70
C GLN A 239 -39.01 93.25 -53.10
N ARG A 240 -38.57 92.51 -54.15
CA ARG A 240 -38.64 93.00 -55.54
C ARG A 240 -40.07 93.26 -56.01
N ASP A 241 -41.03 92.42 -55.61
CA ASP A 241 -42.45 92.64 -55.91
C ASP A 241 -42.96 93.91 -55.20
N SER A 242 -42.54 94.15 -53.95
CA SER A 242 -42.83 95.39 -53.21
C SER A 242 -42.15 96.62 -53.83
N ASP A 243 -40.96 96.46 -54.41
CA ASP A 243 -40.25 97.51 -55.16
C ASP A 243 -40.95 97.80 -56.50
N ILE A 244 -41.49 96.76 -57.17
CA ILE A 244 -42.29 96.88 -58.39
C ILE A 244 -43.64 97.55 -58.11
N MET A 245 -44.33 97.21 -57.02
CA MET A 245 -45.57 97.90 -56.61
C MET A 245 -45.33 99.39 -56.38
N ARG A 246 -44.27 99.75 -55.63
CA ARG A 246 -43.91 101.17 -55.42
C ARG A 246 -43.53 101.88 -56.73
N ALA A 247 -42.79 101.22 -57.62
CA ALA A 247 -42.51 101.77 -58.95
C ALA A 247 -43.77 101.93 -59.84
N GLN A 248 -44.83 101.13 -59.61
CA GLN A 248 -46.13 101.29 -60.25
C GLN A 248 -46.95 102.43 -59.63
N GLU A 249 -46.87 102.64 -58.31
CA GLU A 249 -47.44 103.81 -57.63
C GLU A 249 -46.77 105.12 -58.09
N ASP A 250 -45.45 105.14 -58.16
CA ASP A 250 -44.65 106.26 -58.71
C ASP A 250 -45.02 106.53 -60.18
N LEU A 251 -45.15 105.49 -61.02
CA LEU A 251 -45.64 105.63 -62.40
C LEU A 251 -47.08 106.14 -62.46
N GLY A 252 -47.95 105.74 -61.52
CA GLY A 252 -49.31 106.28 -61.38
C GLY A 252 -49.29 107.77 -61.10
N HIS A 253 -48.49 108.22 -60.13
CA HIS A 253 -48.31 109.64 -59.83
C HIS A 253 -47.69 110.44 -60.98
N VAL A 254 -46.71 109.88 -61.71
CA VAL A 254 -46.14 110.50 -62.91
C VAL A 254 -47.19 110.62 -64.02
N ASN A 255 -48.02 109.59 -64.23
CA ASN A 255 -49.12 109.63 -65.21
C ASN A 255 -50.21 110.64 -64.82
N GLU A 256 -50.57 110.76 -63.53
CA GLU A 256 -51.44 111.82 -63.04
C GLU A 256 -50.86 113.22 -63.29
N VAL A 257 -49.56 113.42 -63.06
CA VAL A 257 -48.87 114.70 -63.30
C VAL A 257 -48.81 115.02 -64.80
N LEU A 258 -48.57 114.01 -65.65
CA LEU A 258 -48.64 114.14 -67.10
C LEU A 258 -50.06 114.51 -67.55
N GLN A 259 -51.10 113.83 -67.08
CA GLN A 259 -52.49 114.15 -67.42
C GLN A 259 -52.87 115.56 -66.98
N LYS A 260 -52.50 115.97 -65.75
CA LYS A 260 -52.70 117.34 -65.25
C LYS A 260 -51.89 118.38 -66.04
N ALA A 261 -50.79 118.00 -66.69
CA ALA A 261 -50.03 118.85 -67.60
C ALA A 261 -50.62 118.88 -69.02
N GLU A 262 -51.18 117.77 -69.52
CA GLU A 262 -51.90 117.71 -70.80
C GLU A 262 -53.21 118.49 -70.73
N ASP A 263 -53.96 118.41 -69.63
CA ASP A 263 -55.16 119.22 -69.41
C ASP A 263 -54.83 120.72 -69.40
N LYS A 264 -53.74 121.12 -68.71
CA LYS A 264 -53.21 122.49 -68.77
C LYS A 264 -52.82 122.88 -70.19
N LEU A 265 -52.08 122.04 -70.90
CA LEU A 265 -51.70 122.27 -72.29
C LEU A 265 -52.92 122.38 -73.21
N ASN A 266 -54.01 121.65 -72.92
CA ASN A 266 -55.25 121.70 -73.66
C ASN A 266 -56.12 122.93 -73.31
N THR A 267 -56.07 123.44 -72.08
CA THR A 267 -56.64 124.76 -71.74
C THR A 267 -55.85 125.89 -72.39
N GLU A 268 -54.51 125.85 -72.38
CA GLU A 268 -53.65 126.82 -73.07
C GLU A 268 -53.85 126.79 -74.60
N LYS A 269 -53.98 125.60 -75.22
CA LYS A 269 -54.35 125.47 -76.64
C LYS A 269 -55.72 126.08 -76.94
N LYS A 270 -56.72 125.88 -76.07
CA LYS A 270 -58.06 126.49 -76.21
C LYS A 270 -58.00 128.01 -76.06
N PHE A 271 -57.25 128.51 -75.08
CA PHE A 271 -57.01 129.95 -74.89
C PHE A 271 -56.32 130.57 -76.10
N LEU A 272 -55.21 129.98 -76.58
CA LEU A 272 -54.52 130.42 -77.80
C LEU A 272 -55.39 130.35 -79.06
N ALA A 273 -56.29 129.36 -79.16
CA ALA A 273 -57.27 129.29 -80.25
C ALA A 273 -58.33 130.41 -80.17
N ASN A 274 -58.77 130.75 -78.95
CA ASN A 274 -59.69 131.86 -78.71
C ASN A 274 -59.02 133.21 -78.99
N GLU A 275 -57.79 133.42 -78.53
CA GLU A 275 -57.01 134.63 -78.85
C GLU A 275 -56.71 134.75 -80.35
N LYS A 276 -56.46 133.64 -81.06
CA LYS A 276 -56.34 133.66 -82.53
C LYS A 276 -57.67 133.94 -83.25
N LYS A 277 -58.81 133.71 -82.61
CA LYS A 277 -60.13 134.09 -83.12
C LYS A 277 -60.41 135.57 -82.85
N ASN A 278 -60.16 136.02 -81.62
CA ASN A 278 -60.24 137.42 -81.18
C ASN A 278 -59.37 138.35 -82.05
N ASN A 279 -58.11 137.98 -82.30
CA ASN A 279 -57.23 138.73 -83.20
C ASN A 279 -57.73 138.76 -84.65
N LYS A 280 -58.39 137.71 -85.16
CA LYS A 280 -59.04 137.74 -86.49
C LYS A 280 -60.28 138.63 -86.53
N GLU A 281 -61.03 138.68 -85.44
CA GLU A 281 -62.20 139.55 -85.32
C GLU A 281 -61.75 141.02 -85.26
N LEU A 282 -60.67 141.32 -84.52
CA LEU A 282 -59.99 142.62 -84.55
C LEU A 282 -59.37 142.96 -85.92
N GLU A 283 -58.75 142.00 -86.62
CA GLU A 283 -58.26 142.20 -88.00
C GLU A 283 -59.41 142.59 -88.96
N MET A 284 -60.59 141.97 -88.82
CA MET A 284 -61.79 142.32 -89.58
C MET A 284 -62.34 143.71 -89.21
N GLU A 285 -62.42 144.06 -87.92
CA GLU A 285 -62.81 145.40 -87.47
C GLU A 285 -61.84 146.48 -88.00
N ILE A 286 -60.53 146.19 -88.03
CA ILE A 286 -59.52 147.08 -88.61
C ILE A 286 -59.71 147.22 -90.12
N LEU A 287 -60.09 146.15 -90.84
CA LEU A 287 -60.41 146.24 -92.27
C LEU A 287 -61.68 147.08 -92.51
N GLU A 288 -62.76 146.87 -91.76
CA GLU A 288 -63.98 147.67 -91.87
C GLU A 288 -63.73 149.15 -91.54
N ALA A 289 -62.94 149.44 -90.49
CA ALA A 289 -62.54 150.79 -90.14
C ALA A 289 -61.67 151.46 -91.24
N ASN A 290 -60.82 150.70 -91.93
CA ASN A 290 -60.06 151.19 -93.09
C ASN A 290 -60.97 151.42 -94.31
N ASP A 291 -61.96 150.57 -94.56
CA ASP A 291 -62.96 150.74 -95.62
C ASP A 291 -63.89 151.93 -95.36
N ILE A 292 -64.15 152.27 -94.09
CA ILE A 292 -64.83 153.50 -93.68
C ILE A 292 -63.89 154.71 -93.84
N SER A 293 -62.63 154.61 -93.42
CA SER A 293 -61.64 155.68 -93.58
C SER A 293 -61.39 156.03 -95.05
N THR A 294 -61.32 155.03 -95.94
CA THR A 294 -61.13 155.25 -97.39
C THR A 294 -62.38 155.78 -98.07
N ARG A 295 -63.60 155.42 -97.61
CA ARG A 295 -64.86 156.08 -98.01
C ARG A 295 -64.85 157.56 -97.64
N TYR A 296 -64.61 157.91 -96.38
CA TYR A 296 -64.53 159.32 -95.97
C TYR A 296 -63.42 160.10 -96.70
N ARG A 297 -62.27 159.48 -97.02
CA ARG A 297 -61.23 160.14 -97.84
C ARG A 297 -61.69 160.43 -99.28
N LYS A 298 -62.53 159.59 -99.88
CA LYS A 298 -63.15 159.87 -101.19
C LYS A 298 -64.16 161.01 -101.09
N GLU A 299 -65.09 160.94 -100.14
CA GLU A 299 -66.09 161.99 -99.92
C GLU A 299 -65.45 163.37 -99.68
N LEU A 300 -64.35 163.43 -98.91
CA LEU A 300 -63.60 164.66 -98.68
C LEU A 300 -62.91 165.16 -99.97
N ALA A 301 -62.39 164.26 -100.81
CA ALA A 301 -61.82 164.62 -102.10
C ALA A 301 -62.87 165.14 -103.09
N ASP A 302 -64.05 164.51 -103.16
CA ASP A 302 -65.17 164.93 -104.00
C ASP A 302 -65.73 166.29 -103.55
N LEU A 303 -65.87 166.51 -102.24
CA LEU A 303 -66.23 167.81 -101.66
C LEU A 303 -65.19 168.89 -101.96
N TYR A 304 -63.88 168.57 -101.89
CA TYR A 304 -62.81 169.49 -102.26
C TYR A 304 -62.87 169.87 -103.75
N HIS A 305 -63.17 168.89 -104.62
CA HIS A 305 -63.34 169.11 -106.05
C HIS A 305 -64.57 169.98 -106.36
N TYR A 306 -65.66 169.82 -105.60
CA TYR A 306 -66.86 170.66 -105.66
C TYR A 306 -66.61 172.09 -105.14
N LEU A 307 -65.77 172.25 -104.12
CA LEU A 307 -65.38 173.57 -103.61
C LEU A 307 -64.54 174.32 -104.65
N MET A 308 -63.60 173.63 -105.32
CA MET A 308 -62.78 174.22 -106.39
C MET A 308 -63.58 174.67 -107.61
N THR A 309 -64.58 173.90 -108.08
CA THR A 309 -65.43 174.33 -109.21
C THR A 309 -66.28 175.56 -108.85
N ASN A 310 -66.84 175.60 -107.64
CA ASN A 310 -67.54 176.79 -107.15
C ASN A 310 -66.59 178.00 -107.03
N GLN A 311 -65.35 177.80 -106.60
CA GLN A 311 -64.37 178.88 -106.49
C GLN A 311 -63.93 179.43 -107.86
N THR A 312 -63.84 178.62 -108.91
CA THR A 312 -63.58 179.12 -110.28
C THR A 312 -64.78 179.90 -110.84
N ALA A 313 -66.02 179.45 -110.58
CA ALA A 313 -67.23 180.20 -110.95
C ALA A 313 -67.31 181.57 -110.24
N LEU A 314 -66.99 181.62 -108.94
CA LEU A 314 -66.96 182.85 -108.16
C LEU A 314 -65.86 183.81 -108.67
N GLN A 315 -64.70 183.30 -109.06
CA GLN A 315 -63.66 184.11 -109.73
C GLN A 315 -64.11 184.67 -111.10
N ALA A 316 -64.90 183.93 -111.88
CA ALA A 316 -65.43 184.40 -113.16
C ALA A 316 -66.40 185.59 -112.96
N LEU A 317 -67.35 185.46 -112.01
CA LEU A 317 -68.23 186.56 -111.59
C LEU A 317 -67.43 187.77 -111.08
N LYS A 318 -66.40 187.56 -110.26
CA LYS A 318 -65.53 188.63 -109.74
C LYS A 318 -64.78 189.37 -110.85
N ARG A 319 -64.41 188.68 -111.94
CA ARG A 319 -63.80 189.29 -113.15
C ARG A 319 -64.80 190.12 -113.97
N GLN A 320 -66.06 189.70 -114.08
CA GLN A 320 -67.10 190.53 -114.70
C GLN A 320 -67.37 191.80 -113.88
N MET A 321 -67.56 191.66 -112.57
CA MET A 321 -67.78 192.76 -111.62
C MET A 321 -66.64 193.80 -111.67
N GLY A 322 -65.39 193.33 -111.69
CA GLY A 322 -64.20 194.19 -111.79
C GLY A 322 -64.10 194.98 -113.09
N LYS A 323 -64.68 194.49 -114.20
CA LYS A 323 -64.68 195.19 -115.49
C LYS A 323 -65.62 196.40 -115.47
N VAL A 324 -66.86 196.19 -115.00
CA VAL A 324 -67.87 197.26 -114.84
C VAL A 324 -67.40 198.34 -113.85
N ALA A 325 -66.70 197.95 -112.78
CA ALA A 325 -66.13 198.89 -111.82
C ALA A 325 -65.01 199.76 -112.42
N LEU A 326 -64.21 199.22 -113.34
CA LEU A 326 -63.14 199.95 -114.02
C LEU A 326 -63.68 201.03 -114.95
N ASP A 327 -64.70 200.70 -115.75
CA ASP A 327 -65.35 201.64 -116.66
C ASP A 327 -65.97 202.84 -115.91
N LEU A 328 -66.61 202.59 -114.76
CA LEU A 328 -67.13 203.64 -113.88
C LEU A 328 -66.03 204.51 -113.24
N ASN A 329 -64.88 203.90 -112.89
CA ASN A 329 -63.78 204.60 -112.23
C ASN A 329 -63.00 205.51 -113.20
N ASN A 330 -62.89 205.12 -114.47
CA ASN A 330 -62.19 205.90 -115.50
C ASN A 330 -62.84 207.28 -115.73
N GLU A 331 -64.17 207.39 -115.68
CA GLU A 331 -64.86 208.69 -115.75
C GLU A 331 -64.70 209.53 -114.47
N ARG A 332 -64.57 208.89 -113.30
CA ARG A 332 -64.34 209.59 -112.02
C ARG A 332 -62.93 210.18 -111.90
N ILE A 333 -61.91 209.47 -112.41
CA ILE A 333 -60.52 209.93 -112.39
C ILE A 333 -60.31 211.19 -113.25
N LYS A 334 -61.08 211.34 -114.35
CA LYS A 334 -61.07 212.59 -115.16
C LYS A 334 -61.48 213.82 -114.35
N TYR A 335 -62.42 213.66 -113.41
CA TYR A 335 -62.95 214.78 -112.61
C TYR A 335 -61.97 215.18 -111.50
N LYS A 336 -61.47 214.21 -110.72
CA LYS A 336 -60.55 214.48 -109.59
C LYS A 336 -59.26 215.21 -109.96
N ARG A 337 -58.73 214.98 -111.17
CA ARG A 337 -57.51 215.67 -111.65
C ARG A 337 -57.65 217.19 -111.81
N LEU A 338 -58.87 217.74 -111.82
CA LEU A 338 -59.10 219.20 -111.76
C LEU A 338 -59.07 219.76 -110.33
N GLU A 339 -59.27 218.91 -109.32
CA GLU A 339 -59.47 219.28 -107.93
C GLU A 339 -58.15 219.23 -107.13
N GLU A 340 -57.28 218.26 -107.45
CA GLU A 340 -55.98 218.04 -106.80
C GLU A 340 -54.98 219.21 -107.01
N LEU A 341 -55.14 219.99 -108.09
CA LEU A 341 -54.33 221.20 -108.37
C LEU A 341 -54.57 222.38 -107.40
N TYR A 342 -55.60 222.31 -106.56
CA TYR A 342 -56.01 223.44 -105.70
C TYR A 342 -55.41 223.39 -104.29
N GLU A 343 -55.40 222.23 -103.63
CA GLU A 343 -55.00 222.12 -102.22
C GLU A 343 -53.47 222.05 -102.00
N GLU A 344 -52.67 221.65 -103.00
CA GLU A 344 -51.19 221.65 -102.90
C GLU A 344 -50.59 223.02 -102.51
N LYS A 345 -51.29 224.12 -102.81
CA LYS A 345 -50.85 225.48 -102.48
C LYS A 345 -51.06 225.90 -101.03
N LYS A 346 -51.80 225.14 -100.24
CA LYS A 346 -52.31 225.56 -98.92
C LYS A 346 -51.45 225.04 -97.76
N ASN A 347 -51.05 223.77 -97.82
CA ASN A 347 -50.33 223.10 -96.73
C ASN A 347 -48.90 223.65 -96.53
N PHE A 348 -48.31 224.24 -97.56
CA PHE A 348 -46.99 224.90 -97.53
C PHE A 348 -46.89 226.06 -96.53
N CYS A 349 -48.02 226.54 -96.00
CA CYS A 349 -48.07 227.64 -95.04
C CYS A 349 -48.15 227.24 -93.56
N GLN A 350 -48.36 225.96 -93.22
CA GLN A 350 -48.62 225.55 -91.82
C GLN A 350 -47.37 225.06 -91.05
N GLU A 351 -46.40 224.41 -91.70
CA GLU A 351 -45.19 223.87 -91.05
C GLU A 351 -44.29 224.94 -90.39
N PHE A 352 -44.45 226.21 -90.79
CA PHE A 352 -43.71 227.35 -90.25
C PHE A 352 -44.22 227.90 -88.91
N SER A 353 -45.41 227.48 -88.47
CA SER A 353 -46.01 227.96 -87.20
C SER A 353 -45.35 227.30 -85.97
N ASP A 354 -45.45 225.98 -85.87
CA ASP A 354 -45.35 225.32 -84.56
C ASP A 354 -43.89 225.15 -84.10
N ASN A 355 -42.94 225.27 -85.03
CA ASN A 355 -41.51 225.40 -84.73
C ASN A 355 -41.13 226.68 -83.97
N LEU A 356 -42.05 227.65 -83.79
CA LEU A 356 -41.85 228.84 -82.96
C LEU A 356 -42.44 228.77 -81.54
N ILE A 357 -43.16 227.69 -81.20
CA ILE A 357 -43.67 227.38 -79.85
C ILE A 357 -43.15 225.98 -79.43
N LYS A 358 -41.85 225.73 -79.59
CA LYS A 358 -40.82 225.85 -78.53
C LYS A 358 -41.09 224.99 -77.30
N LEU A 359 -40.12 224.25 -76.76
CA LEU A 359 -38.85 224.79 -76.22
C LEU A 359 -39.06 225.89 -75.14
N ASN A 360 -40.29 226.03 -74.61
CA ASN A 360 -40.63 226.98 -73.54
C ASN A 360 -40.89 226.22 -72.22
N GLU A 361 -41.91 225.34 -72.18
CA GLU A 361 -42.17 224.49 -71.01
C GLU A 361 -41.54 223.09 -71.17
N LYS A 362 -40.34 222.93 -70.61
CA LYS A 362 -39.64 221.63 -70.46
C LYS A 362 -39.47 221.28 -68.97
N LEU A 363 -40.50 221.57 -68.16
CA LEU A 363 -40.37 221.76 -66.71
C LEU A 363 -41.61 221.33 -65.87
N GLU A 364 -42.32 220.28 -66.28
CA GLU A 364 -43.25 219.44 -65.48
C GLU A 364 -43.02 218.00 -65.99
N GLU A 365 -42.51 216.98 -65.28
CA GLU A 365 -42.34 216.73 -63.83
C GLU A 365 -43.67 216.73 -63.06
N VAL A 366 -44.18 215.66 -62.40
CA VAL A 366 -43.79 214.24 -62.12
C VAL A 366 -45.07 213.43 -61.75
N ARG A 367 -45.12 212.06 -61.84
CA ARG A 367 -45.70 211.13 -60.79
C ARG A 367 -45.79 209.59 -61.07
N ASN A 368 -45.02 208.80 -60.27
CA ASN A 368 -45.38 207.60 -59.43
C ASN A 368 -45.84 206.23 -60.06
N SER A 369 -45.71 204.99 -59.48
CA SER A 369 -44.99 204.31 -58.33
C SER A 369 -45.29 202.75 -58.38
N ALA A 370 -44.56 201.69 -57.92
CA ALA A 370 -43.53 201.36 -56.88
C ALA A 370 -44.12 200.79 -55.53
N MET A 371 -43.70 199.70 -54.81
CA MET A 371 -42.54 198.74 -54.82
C MET A 371 -42.85 197.20 -54.55
N THR A 372 -42.35 196.52 -53.48
CA THR A 372 -42.01 195.03 -53.42
C THR A 372 -41.66 194.46 -52.01
N SER A 373 -41.74 193.13 -51.71
CA SER A 373 -40.73 192.26 -50.98
C SER A 373 -41.26 191.01 -50.20
N GLU A 374 -40.67 189.79 -50.32
CA GLU A 374 -40.92 188.66 -49.37
C GLU A 374 -39.88 187.49 -49.34
N GLN A 375 -39.31 187.06 -50.47
CA GLN A 375 -38.68 185.73 -50.68
C GLN A 375 -37.31 185.44 -49.99
N ARG A 376 -37.10 185.77 -48.70
CA ARG A 376 -35.79 185.52 -48.03
C ARG A 376 -35.82 184.94 -46.60
N VAL A 377 -37.00 184.79 -45.98
CA VAL A 377 -37.13 184.24 -44.60
C VAL A 377 -37.34 182.71 -44.62
N ASN A 378 -38.16 182.23 -45.56
CA ASN A 378 -38.66 180.86 -45.74
C ASN A 378 -37.59 179.75 -45.98
N ASN A 379 -36.31 180.00 -45.72
CA ASN A 379 -35.23 179.01 -45.90
C ASN A 379 -34.38 178.76 -44.64
N MET A 380 -34.62 179.48 -43.53
CA MET A 380 -34.05 179.14 -42.21
C MET A 380 -35.09 178.54 -41.25
N GLU A 381 -36.36 178.91 -41.36
CA GLU A 381 -37.47 178.33 -40.59
C GLU A 381 -37.59 176.81 -40.82
N ASN A 382 -37.40 176.38 -42.08
CA ASN A 382 -37.43 174.97 -42.48
C ASN A 382 -36.37 174.08 -41.81
N MET A 383 -35.24 174.65 -41.35
CA MET A 383 -34.21 173.86 -40.63
C MET A 383 -34.54 173.67 -39.15
N ILE A 384 -35.02 174.71 -38.47
CA ILE A 384 -35.42 174.62 -37.05
C ILE A 384 -36.59 173.64 -36.90
N SER A 385 -37.55 173.69 -37.83
CA SER A 385 -38.67 172.74 -37.89
C SER A 385 -38.23 171.26 -37.95
N HIS A 386 -37.07 170.94 -38.53
CA HIS A 386 -36.59 169.56 -38.61
C HIS A 386 -35.96 169.04 -37.30
N GLU A 387 -35.25 169.88 -36.54
CA GLU A 387 -34.72 169.48 -35.23
C GLU A 387 -35.82 169.39 -34.17
N GLU A 388 -36.83 170.27 -34.22
CA GLU A 388 -38.02 170.16 -33.38
C GLU A 388 -38.83 168.87 -33.68
N MET A 389 -38.94 168.46 -34.95
CA MET A 389 -39.52 167.16 -35.30
C MET A 389 -38.70 165.99 -34.74
N ALA A 390 -37.36 166.04 -34.80
CA ALA A 390 -36.50 164.99 -34.28
C ALA A 390 -36.57 164.83 -32.75
N TYR A 391 -36.76 165.94 -32.02
CA TYR A 391 -37.00 165.92 -30.57
C TYR A 391 -38.36 165.31 -30.22
N ASN A 392 -39.43 165.77 -30.89
CA ASN A 392 -40.78 165.23 -30.70
C ASN A 392 -40.87 163.73 -31.05
N GLN A 393 -40.15 163.26 -32.07
CA GLN A 393 -40.11 161.84 -32.43
C GLN A 393 -39.55 160.97 -31.28
N ARG A 394 -38.54 161.45 -30.55
CA ARG A 394 -37.99 160.73 -29.39
C ARG A 394 -38.90 160.74 -28.17
N LEU A 395 -39.71 161.79 -27.99
CA LEU A 395 -40.80 161.81 -27.00
C LEU A 395 -41.87 160.77 -27.36
N ILE A 396 -42.30 160.75 -28.62
CA ILE A 396 -43.26 159.78 -29.16
C ILE A 396 -42.75 158.34 -29.00
N ASP A 397 -41.45 158.08 -29.19
CA ASP A 397 -40.87 156.74 -29.00
C ASP A 397 -40.76 156.35 -27.52
N ILE A 398 -40.57 157.30 -26.60
CA ILE A 398 -40.68 157.07 -25.15
C ILE A 398 -42.14 156.80 -24.75
N GLU A 399 -43.11 157.48 -25.33
CA GLU A 399 -44.54 157.19 -25.13
C GLU A 399 -44.95 155.84 -25.73
N LYS A 400 -44.36 155.42 -26.86
CA LYS A 400 -44.55 154.05 -27.39
C LYS A 400 -43.99 153.00 -26.45
N ILE A 401 -42.76 153.16 -25.95
CA ILE A 401 -42.13 152.19 -25.03
C ILE A 401 -42.90 152.13 -23.71
N ASN A 402 -43.29 153.27 -23.12
CA ASN A 402 -44.16 153.30 -21.95
C ASN A 402 -45.56 152.74 -22.26
N GLY A 403 -46.07 152.93 -23.48
CA GLY A 403 -47.33 152.36 -23.96
C GLY A 403 -47.28 150.85 -24.22
N GLU A 404 -46.12 150.30 -24.59
CA GLU A 404 -45.88 148.85 -24.71
C GLU A 404 -45.66 148.22 -23.34
N ILE A 405 -44.94 148.88 -22.43
CA ILE A 405 -44.84 148.48 -21.02
C ILE A 405 -46.24 148.48 -20.40
N PHE A 406 -47.01 149.56 -20.52
CA PHE A 406 -48.39 149.65 -20.04
C PHE A 406 -49.30 148.60 -20.67
N ARG A 407 -49.19 148.35 -21.99
CA ARG A 407 -49.91 147.23 -22.64
C ARG A 407 -49.46 145.86 -22.15
N SER A 408 -48.19 145.67 -21.79
CA SER A 408 -47.70 144.40 -21.25
C SER A 408 -48.16 144.19 -19.79
N GLU A 409 -48.19 145.22 -18.96
CA GLU A 409 -48.78 145.18 -17.63
C GLU A 409 -50.31 145.04 -17.68
N GLN A 410 -50.96 145.67 -18.66
CA GLN A 410 -52.38 145.52 -18.91
C GLN A 410 -52.68 144.09 -19.37
N LEU A 411 -51.95 143.54 -20.34
CA LEU A 411 -52.07 142.14 -20.75
C LEU A 411 -51.75 141.17 -19.60
N LEU A 412 -50.81 141.49 -18.71
CA LEU A 412 -50.52 140.67 -17.53
C LEU A 412 -51.68 140.72 -16.52
N LYS A 413 -52.26 141.90 -16.26
CA LYS A 413 -53.47 142.07 -15.43
C LYS A 413 -54.69 141.41 -16.07
N ASP A 414 -54.85 141.53 -17.38
CA ASP A 414 -55.93 140.92 -18.14
C ASP A 414 -55.78 139.40 -18.10
N GLN A 415 -54.59 138.84 -18.31
CA GLN A 415 -54.33 137.40 -18.17
C GLN A 415 -54.50 136.89 -16.73
N VAL A 416 -54.12 137.66 -15.70
CA VAL A 416 -54.41 137.31 -14.29
C VAL A 416 -55.91 137.42 -14.00
N SER A 417 -56.63 138.37 -14.60
CA SER A 417 -58.08 138.46 -14.51
C SER A 417 -58.77 137.33 -15.27
N ILE A 418 -58.23 136.90 -16.41
CA ILE A 418 -58.71 135.75 -17.18
C ILE A 418 -58.43 134.46 -16.41
N ALA A 419 -57.28 134.31 -15.76
CA ALA A 419 -57.00 133.18 -14.87
C ALA A 419 -57.97 133.16 -13.67
N SER A 420 -58.22 134.31 -13.03
CA SER A 420 -59.19 134.43 -11.93
C SER A 420 -60.64 134.21 -12.40
N ASN A 421 -61.01 134.71 -13.58
CA ASN A 421 -62.32 134.51 -14.19
C ASN A 421 -62.50 133.06 -14.65
N LEU A 422 -61.46 132.39 -15.15
CA LEU A 422 -61.46 130.96 -15.48
C LEU A 422 -61.49 130.11 -14.20
N GLU A 423 -60.83 130.52 -13.12
CA GLU A 423 -60.97 129.85 -11.81
C GLU A 423 -62.39 130.04 -11.24
N ILE A 424 -62.98 131.21 -11.43
CA ILE A 424 -64.40 131.48 -11.11
C ILE A 424 -65.33 130.70 -12.04
N GLU A 425 -65.04 130.55 -13.34
CA GLU A 425 -65.81 129.72 -14.29
C GLU A 425 -65.62 128.22 -14.05
N ILE A 426 -64.47 127.78 -13.55
CA ILE A 426 -64.23 126.39 -13.10
C ILE A 426 -65.03 126.14 -11.82
N ASN A 427 -65.00 127.05 -10.84
CA ASN A 427 -65.81 126.93 -9.63
C ASN A 427 -67.32 127.07 -9.93
N LEU A 428 -67.72 127.94 -10.85
CA LEU A 428 -69.09 128.06 -11.33
C LEU A 428 -69.50 126.85 -12.16
N SER A 429 -68.64 126.27 -13.00
CA SER A 429 -68.95 125.06 -13.79
C SER A 429 -68.90 123.78 -12.96
N VAL A 430 -68.17 123.74 -11.85
CA VAL A 430 -68.28 122.72 -10.81
C VAL A 430 -69.59 122.92 -10.03
N CYS A 431 -69.96 124.15 -9.69
CA CYS A 431 -71.25 124.47 -9.08
C CYS A 431 -72.43 124.16 -10.01
N THR A 432 -72.38 124.49 -11.30
CA THR A 432 -73.42 124.10 -12.27
C THR A 432 -73.34 122.63 -12.59
N SER A 433 -72.19 121.96 -12.60
CA SER A 433 -72.13 120.48 -12.67
C SER A 433 -72.75 119.82 -11.45
N ASN A 434 -72.66 120.43 -10.27
CA ASN A 434 -73.31 119.95 -9.05
C ASN A 434 -74.80 120.33 -9.01
N GLN A 435 -75.19 121.46 -9.61
CA GLN A 435 -76.58 121.85 -9.83
C GLN A 435 -77.23 120.96 -10.90
N LEU A 436 -76.51 120.60 -11.95
CA LEU A 436 -76.90 119.63 -12.99
C LEU A 436 -76.94 118.21 -12.42
N ARG A 437 -76.04 117.81 -11.52
CA ARG A 437 -76.17 116.55 -10.78
C ARG A 437 -77.39 116.54 -9.85
N LYS A 438 -77.76 117.68 -9.25
CA LYS A 438 -79.03 117.84 -8.52
C LYS A 438 -80.24 117.80 -9.45
N LEU A 439 -80.19 118.50 -10.59
CA LEU A 439 -81.24 118.50 -11.61
C LEU A 439 -81.42 117.12 -12.22
N ILE A 440 -80.37 116.39 -12.59
CA ILE A 440 -80.42 114.99 -13.03
C ILE A 440 -81.00 114.08 -11.93
N ASN A 441 -80.82 114.38 -10.64
CA ASN A 441 -81.50 113.65 -9.54
C ASN A 441 -82.95 114.10 -9.32
N ILE A 442 -83.33 115.30 -9.74
CA ILE A 442 -84.72 115.79 -9.76
C ILE A 442 -85.42 115.20 -10.99
N GLU A 443 -84.88 115.36 -12.19
CA GLU A 443 -85.25 114.71 -13.44
C GLU A 443 -85.27 113.18 -13.33
N ARG A 444 -84.44 112.51 -12.53
CA ARG A 444 -84.61 111.07 -12.27
C ARG A 444 -85.85 110.78 -11.42
N LYS A 445 -86.13 111.58 -10.40
CA LYS A 445 -87.37 111.46 -9.62
C LYS A 445 -88.60 111.86 -10.44
N ASP A 446 -88.46 112.81 -11.35
CA ASP A 446 -89.50 113.25 -12.26
C ASP A 446 -89.65 112.29 -13.43
N LEU A 447 -88.60 111.58 -13.85
CA LEU A 447 -88.65 110.41 -14.73
C LEU A 447 -89.36 109.25 -14.03
N ASP A 448 -89.15 109.04 -12.73
CA ASP A 448 -89.89 108.03 -11.96
C ASP A 448 -91.37 108.43 -11.75
N LYS A 449 -91.69 109.72 -11.60
CA LYS A 449 -93.08 110.23 -11.71
C LYS A 449 -93.62 110.05 -13.13
N ILE A 450 -92.82 110.35 -14.15
CA ILE A 450 -93.19 110.17 -15.56
C ILE A 450 -93.39 108.70 -15.87
N LYS A 451 -92.71 107.74 -15.22
CA LYS A 451 -93.05 106.31 -15.32
C LYS A 451 -94.43 105.99 -14.74
N VAL A 452 -94.81 106.61 -13.61
CA VAL A 452 -96.17 106.46 -13.07
C VAL A 452 -97.20 107.08 -14.01
N VAL A 453 -96.94 108.29 -14.53
CA VAL A 453 -97.80 108.95 -15.54
C VAL A 453 -97.78 108.20 -16.87
N VAL A 454 -96.69 107.52 -17.23
CA VAL A 454 -96.59 106.67 -18.43
C VAL A 454 -97.37 105.39 -18.22
N TYR A 455 -97.37 104.73 -17.06
CA TYR A 455 -98.30 103.63 -16.78
C TYR A 455 -99.77 104.09 -16.80
N GLU A 456 -100.06 105.30 -16.32
CA GLU A 456 -101.41 105.91 -16.40
C GLU A 456 -101.79 106.30 -17.83
N MET A 457 -100.84 106.73 -18.66
CA MET A 457 -101.03 107.02 -20.09
C MET A 457 -101.07 105.75 -20.94
N GLU A 458 -100.30 104.72 -20.62
CA GLU A 458 -100.31 103.39 -21.25
C GLU A 458 -101.68 102.73 -21.04
N TYR A 459 -102.24 102.83 -19.84
CA TYR A 459 -103.63 102.41 -19.58
C TYR A 459 -104.66 103.17 -20.43
N ARG A 460 -104.42 104.46 -20.70
CA ARG A 460 -105.28 105.27 -21.60
C ARG A 460 -104.96 105.06 -23.08
N ILE A 461 -103.76 104.61 -23.42
CA ILE A 461 -103.36 104.16 -24.76
C ILE A 461 -104.04 102.84 -25.06
N ASP A 462 -104.03 101.84 -24.16
CA ASP A 462 -104.87 100.63 -24.23
C ASP A 462 -106.37 100.97 -24.47
N GLU A 463 -106.87 102.00 -23.77
CA GLU A 463 -108.24 102.51 -23.93
C GLU A 463 -108.47 103.27 -25.26
N CYS A 464 -107.43 103.72 -25.94
CA CYS A 464 -107.48 104.38 -27.25
C CYS A 464 -107.13 103.43 -28.41
N GLU A 465 -106.29 102.43 -28.20
CA GLU A 465 -105.92 101.40 -29.18
C GLU A 465 -107.10 100.45 -29.43
N ARG A 466 -107.90 100.14 -28.39
CA ARG A 466 -109.22 99.52 -28.59
C ARG A 466 -110.14 100.34 -29.52
N LYS A 467 -110.07 101.68 -29.46
CA LYS A 467 -110.88 102.59 -30.29
C LYS A 467 -110.27 102.84 -31.68
N LEU A 468 -108.95 102.65 -31.82
CA LEU A 468 -108.24 102.71 -33.11
C LEU A 468 -108.38 101.41 -33.90
N LEU A 469 -108.45 100.26 -33.24
CA LEU A 469 -108.71 98.96 -33.89
C LEU A 469 -110.10 98.91 -34.56
N GLU A 470 -111.09 99.66 -34.07
CA GLU A 470 -112.39 99.85 -34.75
C GLU A 470 -112.32 100.79 -35.97
N MET A 471 -111.22 101.54 -36.15
CA MET A 471 -111.07 102.58 -37.19
C MET A 471 -110.03 102.21 -38.28
N ALA A 472 -109.30 101.10 -38.13
CA ALA A 472 -108.08 100.81 -38.89
C ALA A 472 -108.25 99.90 -40.14
N GLU A 473 -109.47 99.56 -40.58
CA GLU A 473 -109.68 98.83 -41.84
C GLU A 473 -109.65 99.73 -43.11
N ALA A 474 -109.35 101.03 -42.96
CA ALA A 474 -109.39 102.00 -44.05
C ALA A 474 -107.99 102.37 -44.63
N GLN A 475 -107.61 101.63 -45.68
CA GLN A 475 -106.63 101.99 -46.73
C GLN A 475 -105.12 101.98 -46.40
N LYS A 476 -104.34 101.59 -47.42
CA LYS A 476 -102.86 101.59 -47.45
C LYS A 476 -102.36 102.83 -48.21
N GLN A 477 -101.19 103.35 -47.84
CA GLN A 477 -100.31 104.06 -48.77
C GLN A 477 -98.82 103.94 -48.38
N GLU A 478 -97.95 104.52 -49.20
CA GLU A 478 -96.54 104.11 -49.39
C GLU A 478 -95.58 104.45 -48.23
N VAL A 479 -94.46 103.72 -48.16
CA VAL A 479 -93.38 103.90 -47.16
C VAL A 479 -92.13 104.46 -47.89
N PRO A 480 -91.45 105.49 -47.35
CA PRO A 480 -90.34 106.16 -48.02
C PRO A 480 -89.05 105.32 -48.09
N GLU A 481 -88.28 105.51 -49.16
CA GLU A 481 -87.06 104.75 -49.50
C GLU A 481 -85.98 104.78 -48.41
N GLU A 482 -85.92 105.84 -47.59
CA GLU A 482 -84.97 105.96 -46.47
C GLU A 482 -85.07 104.82 -45.44
N ILE A 483 -86.28 104.27 -45.26
CA ILE A 483 -86.51 103.14 -44.35
C ILE A 483 -86.04 101.83 -44.98
N GLN A 484 -86.24 101.67 -46.29
CA GLN A 484 -85.77 100.49 -47.04
C GLN A 484 -84.24 100.42 -47.06
N MET A 485 -83.57 101.57 -47.26
CA MET A 485 -82.11 101.70 -47.16
C MET A 485 -81.60 101.29 -45.76
N LYS A 486 -82.20 101.83 -44.69
CA LYS A 486 -81.82 101.47 -43.31
C LYS A 486 -82.06 100.01 -42.96
N ILE A 487 -83.09 99.37 -43.53
CA ILE A 487 -83.29 97.92 -43.39
C ILE A 487 -82.12 97.16 -44.05
N GLN A 488 -81.72 97.53 -45.26
CA GLN A 488 -80.58 96.88 -45.94
C GLN A 488 -79.25 97.09 -45.22
N ASP A 489 -78.98 98.29 -44.69
CA ASP A 489 -77.78 98.56 -43.87
C ASP A 489 -77.77 97.72 -42.59
N LEU A 490 -78.93 97.58 -41.92
CA LEU A 490 -79.07 96.75 -40.72
C LEU A 490 -78.97 95.25 -41.03
N GLU A 491 -79.55 94.77 -42.14
CA GLU A 491 -79.42 93.38 -42.59
C GLU A 491 -77.97 93.04 -42.93
N LYS A 492 -77.24 93.96 -43.58
CA LYS A 492 -75.82 93.83 -43.88
C LYS A 492 -74.97 93.81 -42.60
N SER A 493 -75.18 94.76 -41.69
CA SER A 493 -74.50 94.78 -40.38
C SER A 493 -74.78 93.50 -39.58
N LEU A 494 -76.00 92.97 -39.63
CA LEU A 494 -76.39 91.73 -38.97
C LEU A 494 -75.75 90.50 -39.64
N ALA A 495 -75.56 90.51 -40.96
CA ALA A 495 -74.78 89.48 -41.66
C ALA A 495 -73.29 89.51 -41.27
N GLU A 496 -72.67 90.70 -41.28
CA GLU A 496 -71.29 90.91 -40.82
C GLU A 496 -71.11 90.43 -39.36
N HIS A 497 -72.05 90.75 -38.47
CA HIS A 497 -72.06 90.25 -37.09
C HIS A 497 -72.25 88.73 -36.98
N ARG A 498 -73.05 88.10 -37.85
CA ARG A 498 -73.20 86.62 -37.89
C ARG A 498 -71.92 85.93 -38.36
N GLU A 499 -71.20 86.49 -39.34
CA GLU A 499 -69.90 85.96 -39.76
C GLU A 499 -68.85 86.08 -38.66
N VAL A 500 -68.78 87.23 -37.99
CA VAL A 500 -67.93 87.42 -36.80
C VAL A 500 -68.28 86.41 -35.70
N GLN A 501 -69.56 86.24 -35.37
CA GLN A 501 -70.03 85.26 -34.39
C GLN A 501 -69.62 83.82 -34.78
N HIS A 502 -69.78 83.43 -36.04
CA HIS A 502 -69.40 82.10 -36.51
C HIS A 502 -67.87 81.89 -36.46
N SER A 503 -67.09 82.90 -36.82
CA SER A 503 -65.62 82.86 -36.73
C SER A 503 -65.13 82.70 -35.29
N LEU A 504 -65.78 83.40 -34.33
CA LEU A 504 -65.48 83.31 -32.90
C LEU A 504 -65.90 81.95 -32.33
N GLN A 505 -67.07 81.43 -32.70
CA GLN A 505 -67.50 80.09 -32.30
C GLN A 505 -66.53 79.02 -32.81
N SER A 506 -66.06 79.14 -34.06
CA SER A 506 -65.04 78.27 -34.66
C SER A 506 -63.70 78.33 -33.91
N GLN A 507 -63.31 79.51 -33.39
CA GLN A 507 -62.12 79.65 -32.53
C GLN A 507 -62.34 79.02 -31.14
N VAL A 508 -63.49 79.25 -30.52
CA VAL A 508 -63.85 78.68 -29.21
C VAL A 508 -63.87 77.15 -29.25
N ASP A 509 -64.42 76.54 -30.31
CA ASP A 509 -64.46 75.09 -30.44
C ASP A 509 -63.10 74.47 -30.79
N ARG A 510 -62.22 75.19 -31.52
CA ARG A 510 -60.79 74.81 -31.63
C ARG A 510 -60.10 74.81 -30.27
N LEU A 511 -60.24 75.89 -29.49
CA LEU A 511 -59.64 76.00 -28.16
C LEU A 511 -60.17 74.92 -27.19
N ARG A 512 -61.47 74.59 -27.25
CA ARG A 512 -62.06 73.48 -26.47
C ARG A 512 -61.46 72.12 -26.83
N GLU A 513 -61.21 71.88 -28.11
CA GLU A 513 -60.59 70.64 -28.58
C GLU A 513 -59.09 70.57 -28.21
N GLU A 514 -58.36 71.68 -28.29
CA GLU A 514 -56.99 71.79 -27.79
C GLU A 514 -56.92 71.57 -26.27
N MET A 515 -57.84 72.16 -25.49
CA MET A 515 -57.96 71.91 -24.05
C MET A 515 -58.24 70.43 -23.73
N ARG A 516 -59.08 69.74 -24.51
CA ARG A 516 -59.29 68.29 -24.34
C ARG A 516 -58.02 67.49 -24.62
N ARG A 517 -57.31 67.81 -25.70
CA ARG A 517 -56.05 67.12 -26.06
C ARG A 517 -54.99 67.32 -24.98
N LEU A 518 -54.83 68.55 -24.49
CA LEU A 518 -53.93 68.86 -23.37
C LEU A 518 -54.34 68.14 -22.09
N ALA A 519 -55.64 68.03 -21.79
CA ALA A 519 -56.12 67.27 -20.63
C ALA A 519 -55.80 65.76 -20.75
N VAL A 520 -55.96 65.17 -21.94
CA VAL A 520 -55.63 63.74 -22.19
C VAL A 520 -54.12 63.50 -22.09
N VAL A 521 -53.30 64.39 -22.64
CA VAL A 521 -51.82 64.33 -22.47
C VAL A 521 -51.45 64.46 -21.00
N LEU A 522 -52.02 65.43 -20.27
CA LEU A 522 -51.79 65.60 -18.83
C LEU A 522 -52.26 64.42 -17.96
N THR A 523 -53.20 63.59 -18.42
CA THR A 523 -53.50 62.31 -17.75
C THR A 523 -52.46 61.26 -18.07
N ALA A 524 -52.07 61.09 -19.35
CA ALA A 524 -51.04 60.12 -19.73
C ALA A 524 -49.68 60.42 -19.08
N ASP A 525 -49.28 61.68 -18.99
CA ASP A 525 -48.05 62.12 -18.32
C ASP A 525 -48.09 61.84 -16.81
N LYS A 526 -49.26 61.91 -16.16
CA LYS A 526 -49.42 61.53 -14.74
C LYS A 526 -49.29 60.02 -14.56
N ASP A 527 -49.94 59.22 -15.39
CA ASP A 527 -49.84 57.76 -15.34
C ASP A 527 -48.39 57.31 -15.55
N VAL A 528 -47.67 57.95 -16.49
CA VAL A 528 -46.24 57.73 -16.71
C VAL A 528 -45.42 58.15 -15.49
N LEU A 529 -45.66 59.31 -14.90
CA LEU A 529 -44.97 59.82 -13.70
C LEU A 529 -45.18 58.89 -12.50
N GLU A 530 -46.42 58.45 -12.24
CA GLU A 530 -46.71 57.47 -11.19
C GLU A 530 -45.99 56.14 -11.47
N SER A 531 -45.94 55.67 -12.73
CA SER A 531 -45.17 54.47 -13.09
C SER A 531 -43.66 54.64 -12.84
N LEU A 532 -43.12 55.85 -13.01
CA LEU A 532 -41.71 56.18 -12.81
C LEU A 532 -41.38 56.34 -11.31
N GLN A 533 -42.27 56.94 -10.53
CA GLN A 533 -42.16 57.01 -9.08
C GLN A 533 -42.17 55.60 -8.48
N ASN A 534 -43.15 54.76 -8.85
CA ASN A 534 -43.19 53.36 -8.43
C ASN A 534 -41.91 52.58 -8.79
N LYS A 535 -41.34 52.80 -9.98
CA LYS A 535 -40.04 52.22 -10.37
C LYS A 535 -38.90 52.73 -9.48
N CYS A 536 -38.87 54.04 -9.19
CA CYS A 536 -37.85 54.65 -8.34
C CYS A 536 -37.89 54.09 -6.90
N GLU A 537 -39.08 53.97 -6.31
CA GLU A 537 -39.29 53.39 -4.98
C GLU A 537 -38.88 51.91 -4.93
N ASN A 538 -39.18 51.13 -5.99
CA ASN A 538 -38.69 49.76 -6.13
C ASN A 538 -37.15 49.69 -6.23
N TYR A 539 -36.50 50.57 -6.99
CA TYR A 539 -35.03 50.62 -7.06
C TYR A 539 -34.39 51.03 -5.72
N LEU A 540 -35.01 51.95 -4.97
CA LEU A 540 -34.58 52.32 -3.62
C LEU A 540 -34.69 51.15 -2.64
N LEU A 541 -35.79 50.38 -2.70
CA LEU A 541 -35.97 49.16 -1.91
C LEU A 541 -34.91 48.10 -2.23
N ILE A 542 -34.65 47.85 -3.52
CA ILE A 542 -33.59 46.94 -3.97
C ILE A 542 -32.21 47.41 -3.48
N PHE A 543 -31.93 48.72 -3.57
CA PHE A 543 -30.69 49.31 -3.07
C PHE A 543 -30.51 49.07 -1.57
N ASP A 544 -31.52 49.38 -0.74
CA ASP A 544 -31.42 49.17 0.71
C ASP A 544 -31.37 47.68 1.11
N ILE A 545 -31.99 46.78 0.34
CA ILE A 545 -31.82 45.33 0.51
C ILE A 545 -30.36 44.93 0.20
N SER A 546 -29.80 45.38 -0.93
CA SER A 546 -28.42 45.08 -1.31
C SER A 546 -27.40 45.63 -0.29
N LYS A 547 -27.66 46.82 0.26
CA LYS A 547 -26.87 47.46 1.32
C LYS A 547 -26.91 46.67 2.62
N LYS A 548 -28.08 46.14 3.01
CA LYS A 548 -28.22 45.22 4.15
C LYS A 548 -27.47 43.90 3.91
N GLN A 549 -27.55 43.33 2.70
CA GLN A 549 -26.78 42.13 2.31
C GLN A 549 -25.26 42.37 2.37
N ILE A 550 -24.77 43.52 1.88
CA ILE A 550 -23.35 43.90 1.95
C ILE A 550 -22.88 44.03 3.41
N ILE A 551 -23.71 44.60 4.30
CA ILE A 551 -23.39 44.70 5.73
C ILE A 551 -23.34 43.30 6.38
N ALA A 552 -24.30 42.42 6.07
CA ALA A 552 -24.30 41.04 6.56
C ALA A 552 -23.08 40.24 6.06
N ALA A 553 -22.73 40.38 4.78
CA ALA A 553 -21.54 39.75 4.20
C ALA A 553 -20.24 40.26 4.85
N LYS A 554 -20.13 41.57 5.11
CA LYS A 554 -18.99 42.15 5.85
C LYS A 554 -18.87 41.61 7.28
N LYS A 555 -19.99 41.48 7.99
CA LYS A 555 -20.02 40.88 9.34
C LYS A 555 -19.57 39.41 9.31
N SER A 556 -20.08 38.62 8.36
CA SER A 556 -19.70 37.21 8.19
C SER A 556 -18.22 37.05 7.82
N LEU A 557 -17.67 37.94 6.98
CA LEU A 557 -16.24 37.97 6.66
C LEU A 557 -15.39 38.27 7.90
N GLN A 558 -15.81 39.22 8.75
CA GLN A 558 -15.11 39.53 10.01
C GLN A 558 -15.16 38.36 11.00
N GLU A 559 -16.31 37.70 11.13
CA GLU A 559 -16.46 36.48 11.94
C GLU A 559 -15.53 35.37 11.46
N LYS A 560 -15.46 35.12 10.14
CA LYS A 560 -14.56 34.13 9.54
C LYS A 560 -13.08 34.51 9.69
N GLN A 561 -12.73 35.79 9.64
CA GLN A 561 -11.36 36.26 9.91
C GLN A 561 -10.96 36.07 11.38
N VAL A 562 -11.90 36.20 12.31
CA VAL A 562 -11.68 35.88 13.74
C VAL A 562 -11.53 34.37 13.96
N GLU A 563 -12.36 33.54 13.31
CA GLU A 563 -12.19 32.07 13.30
C GLU A 563 -10.82 31.66 12.74
N GLU A 564 -10.40 32.23 11.61
CA GLU A 564 -9.12 31.95 10.98
C GLU A 564 -7.95 32.31 11.91
N ASN A 565 -8.00 33.48 12.55
CA ASN A 565 -6.98 33.90 13.52
C ASN A 565 -6.96 33.03 14.78
N MET A 566 -8.13 32.59 15.27
CA MET A 566 -8.22 31.63 16.37
C MET A 566 -7.60 30.27 15.99
N MET A 567 -7.81 29.80 14.75
CA MET A 567 -7.19 28.57 14.24
C MET A 567 -5.68 28.72 14.06
N LYS A 568 -5.19 29.86 13.56
CA LYS A 568 -3.74 30.17 13.50
C LYS A 568 -3.08 30.17 14.89
N LEU A 569 -3.76 30.72 15.90
CA LEU A 569 -3.28 30.68 17.29
C LEU A 569 -3.22 29.24 17.84
N ARG A 570 -4.23 28.41 17.57
CA ARG A 570 -4.25 26.99 17.93
C ARG A 570 -3.12 26.21 17.25
N ILE A 571 -2.90 26.44 15.95
CA ILE A 571 -1.78 25.84 15.20
C ILE A 571 -0.45 26.25 15.83
N SER A 572 -0.22 27.55 16.09
CA SER A 572 1.03 28.02 16.72
C SER A 572 1.24 27.48 18.14
N HIS A 573 0.18 27.13 18.86
CA HIS A 573 0.28 26.46 20.16
C HIS A 573 0.74 25.00 19.99
N ILE A 574 0.08 24.25 19.10
CA ILE A 574 0.41 22.85 18.77
C ILE A 574 1.84 22.74 18.20
N GLU A 575 2.27 23.69 17.36
CA GLU A 575 3.64 23.77 16.84
C GLU A 575 4.68 23.95 17.96
N LYS A 576 4.39 24.83 18.94
CA LYS A 576 5.28 25.05 20.09
C LYS A 576 5.35 23.82 21.00
N ASP A 577 4.25 23.10 21.17
CA ASP A 577 4.23 21.88 21.98
C ASP A 577 4.92 20.71 21.26
N LYS A 578 4.71 20.57 19.93
CA LYS A 578 5.50 19.67 19.09
C LYS A 578 7.00 19.96 19.19
N GLN A 579 7.41 21.22 19.19
CA GLN A 579 8.81 21.62 19.40
C GLN A 579 9.34 21.35 20.83
N LYS A 580 8.49 21.21 21.84
CA LYS A 580 8.90 20.75 23.18
C LYS A 580 9.11 19.23 23.17
N GLU A 581 8.18 18.49 22.59
CA GLU A 581 8.28 17.02 22.48
C GLU A 581 9.47 16.60 21.61
N GLU A 582 9.73 17.27 20.49
CA GLU A 582 10.93 17.05 19.66
C GLU A 582 12.22 17.24 20.48
N LYS A 583 12.28 18.26 21.35
CA LYS A 583 13.41 18.48 22.25
C LYS A 583 13.49 17.44 23.36
N HIS A 584 12.36 16.97 23.89
CA HIS A 584 12.31 15.88 24.88
C HIS A 584 12.80 14.56 24.27
N ILE A 585 12.30 14.20 23.09
CA ILE A 585 12.73 13.02 22.33
C ILE A 585 14.23 13.11 22.03
N PHE A 586 14.72 14.24 21.50
CA PHE A 586 16.15 14.45 21.24
C PHE A 586 17.01 14.30 22.51
N ASN A 587 16.57 14.86 23.64
CA ASN A 587 17.27 14.71 24.92
C ASN A 587 17.27 13.25 25.43
N LEU A 588 16.17 12.51 25.24
CA LEU A 588 16.06 11.10 25.59
C LEU A 588 16.92 10.20 24.67
N GLU A 589 16.98 10.49 23.38
CA GLU A 589 17.87 9.78 22.44
C GLU A 589 19.35 10.07 22.74
N LYS A 590 19.70 11.31 23.04
CA LYS A 590 21.04 11.70 23.51
C LYS A 590 21.40 10.97 24.81
N LEU A 591 20.47 10.86 25.76
CA LEU A 591 20.67 10.09 26.99
C LEU A 591 20.82 8.58 26.70
N ARG A 592 20.01 8.01 25.81
CA ARG A 592 20.12 6.61 25.37
C ARG A 592 21.49 6.33 24.78
N LEU A 593 21.95 7.16 23.85
CA LEU A 593 23.26 7.01 23.19
C LEU A 593 24.42 7.16 24.17
N ASN A 594 24.35 8.13 25.10
CA ASN A 594 25.36 8.29 26.15
C ASN A 594 25.43 7.06 27.08
N LEU A 595 24.27 6.52 27.49
CA LEU A 595 24.21 5.30 28.31
C LEU A 595 24.70 4.07 27.54
N GLU A 596 24.35 3.95 26.26
CA GLU A 596 24.81 2.86 25.40
C GLU A 596 26.32 2.91 25.16
N GLN A 597 26.90 4.11 25.01
CA GLN A 597 28.34 4.31 24.96
C GLN A 597 29.01 3.92 26.28
N ALA A 598 28.54 4.43 27.43
CA ALA A 598 29.09 4.10 28.74
C ALA A 598 29.01 2.58 29.04
N MET A 599 27.94 1.91 28.62
CA MET A 599 27.81 0.45 28.71
C MET A 599 28.81 -0.30 27.81
N LYS A 600 29.05 0.19 26.57
CA LYS A 600 30.08 -0.39 25.67
C LYS A 600 31.49 -0.20 26.23
N GLU A 601 31.80 1.00 26.72
CA GLU A 601 33.09 1.31 27.38
C GLU A 601 33.31 0.41 28.60
N ARG A 602 32.31 0.29 29.48
CA ARG A 602 32.38 -0.61 30.64
C ARG A 602 32.49 -2.08 30.26
N GLN A 603 31.85 -2.51 29.17
CA GLN A 603 31.98 -3.88 28.66
C GLN A 603 33.38 -4.15 28.09
N ILE A 604 34.01 -3.16 27.42
CA ILE A 604 35.41 -3.23 26.97
C ILE A 604 36.36 -3.30 28.17
N GLU A 605 36.14 -2.48 29.21
CA GLU A 605 36.92 -2.48 30.45
C GLU A 605 36.83 -3.84 31.16
N ILE A 606 35.62 -4.39 31.34
CA ILE A 606 35.39 -5.72 31.93
C ILE A 606 36.09 -6.81 31.09
N ASN A 607 36.04 -6.72 29.76
CA ASN A 607 36.74 -7.66 28.88
C ASN A 607 38.26 -7.55 29.02
N ALA A 608 38.82 -6.33 29.14
CA ALA A 608 40.25 -6.12 29.38
C ALA A 608 40.68 -6.68 30.75
N GLN A 609 39.93 -6.40 31.81
CA GLN A 609 40.17 -6.97 33.15
C GLN A 609 40.09 -8.50 33.12
N LYS A 610 39.12 -9.08 32.41
CA LYS A 610 39.00 -10.54 32.19
C LYS A 610 40.22 -11.11 31.48
N GLN A 611 40.76 -10.45 30.46
CA GLN A 611 41.99 -10.89 29.79
C GLN A 611 43.21 -10.81 30.73
N ILE A 612 43.35 -9.74 31.52
CA ILE A 612 44.39 -9.62 32.55
C ILE A 612 44.29 -10.76 33.58
N LEU A 613 43.07 -11.13 34.01
CA LEU A 613 42.84 -12.26 34.91
C LEU A 613 43.16 -13.61 34.25
N LEU A 614 42.87 -13.80 32.96
CA LEU A 614 43.25 -15.00 32.21
C LEU A 614 44.77 -15.13 32.05
N ILE A 615 45.48 -14.01 31.83
CA ILE A 615 46.95 -13.98 31.79
C ILE A 615 47.53 -14.32 33.16
N LYS A 616 47.02 -13.71 34.24
CA LYS A 616 47.41 -14.06 35.62
C LYS A 616 47.11 -15.51 35.99
N LYS A 617 45.98 -16.06 35.52
CA LYS A 617 45.67 -17.50 35.69
C LYS A 617 46.72 -18.35 35.01
N ARG A 618 47.09 -18.02 33.77
CA ARG A 618 48.10 -18.77 33.00
C ARG A 618 49.46 -18.75 33.69
N SER A 619 49.95 -17.58 34.13
CA SER A 619 51.24 -17.51 34.84
C SER A 619 51.23 -18.30 36.15
N LEU A 620 50.10 -18.32 36.88
CA LEU A 620 49.95 -19.17 38.07
C LEU A 620 49.86 -20.67 37.75
N GLU A 621 49.36 -21.05 36.56
CA GLU A 621 49.38 -22.44 36.07
C GLU A 621 50.79 -22.85 35.60
N GLU A 622 51.56 -21.94 35.02
CA GLU A 622 52.98 -22.10 34.67
C GLU A 622 53.85 -22.24 35.93
N ASP A 623 53.71 -21.35 36.93
CA ASP A 623 54.37 -21.44 38.23
C ASP A 623 54.01 -22.75 38.97
N LYS A 624 52.74 -23.15 38.95
CA LYS A 624 52.28 -24.45 39.49
C LYS A 624 52.90 -25.63 38.74
N GLY A 625 53.12 -25.51 37.43
CA GLY A 625 53.85 -26.48 36.62
C GLY A 625 55.32 -26.58 37.04
N ARG A 626 56.00 -25.43 37.16
CA ARG A 626 57.39 -25.33 37.64
C ARG A 626 57.56 -25.92 39.03
N LEU A 627 56.72 -25.52 39.99
CA LEU A 627 56.77 -26.04 41.37
C LEU A 627 56.49 -27.55 41.44
N ARG A 628 55.64 -28.09 40.57
CA ARG A 628 55.47 -29.55 40.41
C ARG A 628 56.75 -30.22 39.88
N GLY A 629 57.45 -29.58 38.95
CA GLY A 629 58.78 -29.99 38.48
C GLY A 629 59.80 -30.01 39.62
N ASP A 630 59.93 -28.91 40.37
CA ASP A 630 60.84 -28.81 41.52
C ASP A 630 60.53 -29.87 42.59
N VAL A 631 59.25 -30.15 42.86
CA VAL A 631 58.82 -31.24 43.76
C VAL A 631 59.16 -32.62 43.19
N ALA A 632 59.00 -32.85 41.88
CA ALA A 632 59.38 -34.11 41.25
C ALA A 632 60.90 -34.35 41.31
N VAL A 633 61.72 -33.33 41.05
CA VAL A 633 63.18 -33.39 41.19
C VAL A 633 63.58 -33.65 42.65
N ARG A 634 62.93 -33.01 43.63
CA ARG A 634 63.15 -33.28 45.06
C ARG A 634 62.76 -34.71 45.45
N LYS A 635 61.63 -35.23 44.96
CA LYS A 635 61.22 -36.63 45.17
C LYS A 635 62.24 -37.61 44.58
N LEU A 636 62.64 -37.42 43.33
CA LEU A 636 63.66 -38.24 42.67
C LEU A 636 65.00 -38.18 43.43
N ARG A 637 65.35 -37.03 44.02
CA ARG A 637 66.54 -36.92 44.88
C ARG A 637 66.38 -37.62 46.24
N ILE A 638 65.18 -37.64 46.83
CA ILE A 638 64.88 -38.45 48.02
C ILE A 638 64.99 -39.94 47.68
N GLU A 639 64.41 -40.39 46.56
CA GLU A 639 64.56 -41.77 46.07
C GLU A 639 66.03 -42.15 45.81
N GLN A 640 66.85 -41.23 45.28
CA GLN A 640 68.30 -41.44 45.14
C GLN A 640 68.99 -41.64 46.50
N TYR A 641 68.58 -40.91 47.55
CA TYR A 641 69.12 -41.09 48.89
C TYR A 641 68.59 -42.37 49.57
N GLN A 642 67.32 -42.72 49.38
CA GLN A 642 66.75 -43.99 49.82
C GLN A 642 67.47 -45.16 49.16
N LYS A 643 67.54 -45.21 47.82
CA LYS A 643 68.27 -46.26 47.07
C LYS A 643 69.75 -46.35 47.49
N LYS A 644 70.42 -45.24 47.85
CA LYS A 644 71.78 -45.26 48.42
C LYS A 644 71.84 -45.83 49.84
N TYR A 645 70.86 -45.54 50.68
CA TYR A 645 70.73 -46.08 52.03
C TYR A 645 70.39 -47.58 52.00
N ASP A 646 69.47 -47.99 51.12
CA ASP A 646 69.07 -49.38 50.90
C ASP A 646 70.24 -50.21 50.33
N LEU A 647 71.03 -49.64 49.39
CA LEU A 647 72.28 -50.26 48.92
C LEU A 647 73.34 -50.36 50.03
N ALA A 648 73.45 -49.37 50.91
CA ALA A 648 74.37 -49.43 52.05
C ALA A 648 73.97 -50.51 53.05
N ILE A 649 72.68 -50.66 53.37
CA ILE A 649 72.16 -51.74 54.22
C ILE A 649 72.34 -53.10 53.54
N SER A 650 71.98 -53.23 52.26
CA SER A 650 72.15 -54.47 51.50
C SER A 650 73.62 -54.89 51.40
N GLY A 651 74.55 -53.94 51.38
CA GLY A 651 75.99 -54.16 51.42
C GLY A 651 76.56 -54.59 52.78
N LEU A 652 75.78 -54.55 53.87
CA LEU A 652 76.17 -55.10 55.18
C LEU A 652 75.80 -56.59 55.34
N GLY A 653 75.03 -57.16 54.40
CA GLY A 653 74.60 -58.57 54.45
C GLY A 653 73.39 -58.83 55.36
N LYS A 654 73.01 -60.10 55.46
CA LYS A 654 71.88 -60.59 56.27
C LYS A 654 72.30 -61.79 57.10
N ASP A 655 71.75 -61.90 58.31
CA ASP A 655 71.90 -63.06 59.18
C ASP A 655 70.96 -64.19 58.71
N ASP A 656 71.09 -65.38 59.30
CA ASP A 656 70.39 -66.60 58.89
C ASP A 656 68.84 -66.49 58.99
N ASP A 657 68.32 -65.61 59.86
CA ASP A 657 66.90 -65.23 59.97
C ASP A 657 66.48 -64.08 59.02
N GLY A 658 67.34 -63.67 58.08
CA GLY A 658 67.02 -62.70 57.03
C GLY A 658 67.02 -61.22 57.44
N GLN A 659 67.28 -60.91 58.72
CA GLN A 659 67.50 -59.55 59.23
C GLN A 659 68.84 -58.97 58.73
N PRO A 660 68.98 -57.65 58.50
CA PRO A 660 70.23 -57.04 58.08
C PRO A 660 71.24 -56.93 59.25
N LEU A 661 72.52 -57.27 59.01
CA LEU A 661 73.55 -57.17 60.05
C LEU A 661 73.76 -55.72 60.46
N THR A 662 73.95 -55.51 61.77
CA THR A 662 74.36 -54.21 62.33
C THR A 662 75.85 -54.24 62.61
N LEU A 663 76.55 -53.11 62.47
CA LEU A 663 78.01 -53.01 62.65
C LEU A 663 78.55 -53.58 64.00
N ALA A 664 77.69 -53.65 65.02
CA ALA A 664 77.99 -54.32 66.29
C ALA A 664 78.03 -55.86 66.18
N THR A 665 77.09 -56.50 65.48
CA THR A 665 77.05 -57.97 65.36
C THR A 665 78.22 -58.51 64.56
N ILE A 666 78.61 -57.84 63.46
CA ILE A 666 79.80 -58.18 62.65
C ILE A 666 81.07 -58.20 63.50
N LYS A 667 81.24 -57.24 64.43
CA LYS A 667 82.40 -57.19 65.33
C LYS A 667 82.39 -58.27 66.41
N ILE A 668 81.20 -58.65 66.91
CA ILE A 668 81.05 -59.74 67.88
C ILE A 668 81.34 -61.10 67.21
N LYS A 669 80.76 -61.36 66.02
CA LYS A 669 80.96 -62.60 65.26
C LYS A 669 82.45 -62.78 64.88
N ASN A 670 83.11 -61.73 64.38
CA ASN A 670 84.57 -61.75 64.12
C ASN A 670 85.41 -62.03 65.39
N ALA A 671 85.02 -61.50 66.55
CA ALA A 671 85.74 -61.74 67.80
C ALA A 671 85.58 -63.20 68.30
N GLN A 672 84.41 -63.80 68.05
CA GLN A 672 84.10 -65.20 68.38
C GLN A 672 84.80 -66.16 67.41
N GLU A 673 84.68 -65.96 66.09
CA GLU A 673 85.35 -66.77 65.07
C GLU A 673 86.87 -66.75 65.25
N LYS A 674 87.47 -65.60 65.57
CA LYS A 674 88.91 -65.49 65.83
C LYS A 674 89.37 -66.20 67.11
N PHE A 675 88.47 -66.43 68.08
CA PHE A 675 88.76 -67.25 69.25
C PHE A 675 88.67 -68.75 68.89
N PHE A 676 87.58 -69.19 68.27
CA PHE A 676 87.40 -70.60 67.91
C PHE A 676 88.43 -71.11 66.89
N LEU A 677 88.81 -70.30 65.90
CA LEU A 677 89.88 -70.65 64.95
C LEU A 677 91.26 -70.79 65.61
N GLN A 678 91.46 -70.21 66.80
CA GLN A 678 92.69 -70.39 67.57
C GLN A 678 92.66 -71.70 68.38
N GLU A 679 91.51 -72.07 68.97
CA GLU A 679 91.31 -73.40 69.60
C GLU A 679 91.35 -74.57 68.60
N GLU A 680 90.78 -74.40 67.40
CA GLU A 680 90.90 -75.41 66.34
C GLU A 680 92.34 -75.54 65.81
N GLY A 681 93.09 -74.44 65.75
CA GLY A 681 94.52 -74.46 65.41
C GLY A 681 95.33 -75.32 66.38
N ASP A 682 95.27 -74.99 67.68
CA ASP A 682 96.03 -75.71 68.72
C ASP A 682 95.63 -77.19 68.85
N THR A 683 94.37 -77.56 68.53
CA THR A 683 93.92 -78.96 68.57
C THR A 683 94.26 -79.76 67.31
N LEU A 684 94.37 -79.14 66.14
CA LEU A 684 94.89 -79.79 64.92
C LEU A 684 96.40 -80.01 65.00
N ASP A 685 97.14 -79.03 65.50
CA ASP A 685 98.62 -79.08 65.59
C ASP A 685 99.11 -80.17 66.57
N ASN A 686 98.26 -80.59 67.52
CA ASN A 686 98.51 -81.74 68.39
C ASN A 686 98.18 -83.10 67.72
N LYS A 687 97.13 -83.18 66.89
CA LYS A 687 96.75 -84.41 66.15
C LYS A 687 97.79 -84.81 65.08
N ILE A 688 98.44 -83.84 64.45
CA ILE A 688 99.51 -84.09 63.47
C ILE A 688 100.69 -84.82 64.15
N LYS A 689 101.10 -84.35 65.33
CA LYS A 689 102.24 -84.90 66.10
C LYS A 689 101.98 -86.30 66.70
N THR A 690 100.74 -86.79 66.66
CA THR A 690 100.39 -88.18 67.04
C THR A 690 100.36 -89.12 65.83
N THR A 691 99.73 -88.73 64.71
CA THR A 691 99.62 -89.61 63.53
C THR A 691 100.97 -89.89 62.87
N GLU A 692 101.92 -88.93 62.91
CA GLU A 692 103.31 -89.14 62.47
C GLU A 692 104.03 -90.29 63.20
N LYS A 693 103.60 -90.65 64.42
CA LYS A 693 104.21 -91.74 65.20
C LYS A 693 103.55 -93.10 64.97
N GLU A 694 102.26 -93.11 64.68
CA GLU A 694 101.47 -94.34 64.50
C GLU A 694 101.78 -95.02 63.15
N ILE A 695 102.08 -94.24 62.11
CA ILE A 695 102.48 -94.74 60.78
C ILE A 695 103.72 -95.65 60.87
N VAL A 696 104.71 -95.30 61.69
CA VAL A 696 105.96 -96.06 61.86
C VAL A 696 105.75 -97.41 62.58
N ALA A 697 104.68 -97.55 63.37
CA ALA A 697 104.37 -98.78 64.09
C ALA A 697 103.69 -99.83 63.18
N LEU A 698 102.81 -99.39 62.27
CA LEU A 698 101.97 -100.28 61.45
C LEU A 698 102.73 -101.02 60.35
N GLU A 699 103.84 -100.47 59.84
CA GLU A 699 104.68 -101.15 58.83
C GLU A 699 105.36 -102.44 59.35
N ASN A 700 105.53 -102.57 60.68
CA ASN A 700 106.26 -103.68 61.27
C ASN A 700 105.38 -104.90 61.59
N THR A 701 104.13 -104.72 62.01
CA THR A 701 103.23 -105.83 62.37
C THR A 701 102.71 -106.59 61.13
N LEU A 702 102.52 -105.89 60.01
CA LEU A 702 102.02 -106.45 58.75
C LEU A 702 102.91 -107.59 58.21
N LYS A 703 104.22 -107.59 58.51
CA LYS A 703 105.16 -108.64 58.10
C LYS A 703 104.99 -109.99 58.81
N ILE A 704 104.40 -110.03 60.01
CA ILE A 704 104.31 -111.28 60.79
C ILE A 704 103.02 -112.06 60.45
N ILE A 705 101.88 -111.37 60.38
CA ILE A 705 100.55 -111.98 60.17
C ILE A 705 100.44 -112.67 58.79
N ASN A 706 101.17 -112.16 57.79
CA ASN A 706 101.16 -112.74 56.44
C ASN A 706 101.81 -114.14 56.36
N LEU A 707 102.67 -114.52 57.31
CA LEU A 707 103.33 -115.84 57.31
C LEU A 707 102.47 -116.91 57.99
N THR A 708 101.85 -116.62 59.13
CA THR A 708 101.03 -117.61 59.87
C THR A 708 99.69 -117.90 59.19
N ASN A 709 99.16 -116.97 58.38
CA ASN A 709 97.94 -117.21 57.59
C ASN A 709 98.17 -118.07 56.34
N ALA A 710 99.41 -118.37 55.95
CA ALA A 710 99.70 -119.27 54.83
C ALA A 710 99.47 -120.74 55.22
N SER A 711 99.97 -121.17 56.39
CA SER A 711 99.92 -122.57 56.84
C SER A 711 98.53 -123.05 57.27
N PHE A 712 97.63 -122.15 57.70
CA PHE A 712 96.25 -122.56 58.03
C PHE A 712 95.36 -122.77 56.80
N LYS A 713 95.78 -122.31 55.61
CA LYS A 713 95.01 -122.49 54.37
C LYS A 713 95.27 -123.82 53.65
N THR A 714 96.33 -124.54 54.01
CA THR A 714 96.68 -125.82 53.35
C THR A 714 95.94 -127.04 53.93
N ASN A 715 95.56 -127.01 55.21
CA ASN A 715 94.98 -128.17 55.91
C ASN A 715 93.44 -128.05 56.08
N LEU A 716 92.80 -127.12 55.37
CA LEU A 716 91.35 -126.83 55.43
C LEU A 716 90.72 -126.65 54.02
N ALA A 717 91.39 -127.11 52.97
CA ALA A 717 90.91 -127.03 51.59
C ALA A 717 90.24 -128.36 51.18
N PRO A 718 88.96 -128.37 50.74
CA PRO A 718 88.30 -129.58 50.25
C PRO A 718 88.59 -129.85 48.76
N VAL A 719 88.77 -131.15 48.45
CA VAL A 719 88.27 -131.92 47.27
C VAL A 719 88.15 -131.19 45.92
N THR A 720 88.74 -131.78 44.86
CA THR A 720 88.69 -131.26 43.48
C THR A 720 88.48 -132.38 42.44
N ASP A 721 87.34 -132.35 41.74
CA ASP A 721 86.97 -133.01 40.46
C ASP A 721 87.30 -134.50 40.21
N THR A 722 87.97 -135.22 41.13
CA THR A 722 88.30 -136.65 41.00
C THR A 722 87.91 -137.48 42.24
N ASP A 723 87.00 -136.95 43.06
CA ASP A 723 86.49 -137.60 44.28
C ASP A 723 85.02 -138.03 44.08
N PRO A 724 84.59 -139.17 44.67
CA PRO A 724 83.40 -139.91 44.23
C PRO A 724 82.05 -139.24 44.52
N GLU A 725 81.99 -138.23 45.39
CA GLU A 725 80.74 -137.54 45.75
C GLU A 725 80.18 -136.65 44.62
N VAL A 726 80.97 -136.38 43.58
CA VAL A 726 80.55 -135.55 42.42
C VAL A 726 79.80 -136.37 41.36
N GLU A 727 80.05 -137.68 41.24
CA GLU A 727 79.42 -138.52 40.20
C GLU A 727 77.92 -138.75 40.46
N GLU A 728 77.49 -138.87 41.73
CA GLU A 728 76.05 -138.98 42.07
C GLU A 728 75.28 -137.69 41.74
N LEU A 729 75.92 -136.52 41.84
CA LEU A 729 75.29 -135.23 41.57
C LEU A 729 74.93 -135.07 40.08
N HIS A 730 75.77 -135.57 39.17
CA HIS A 730 75.49 -135.52 37.73
C HIS A 730 74.31 -136.39 37.30
N VAL A 731 74.01 -137.48 38.01
CA VAL A 731 72.82 -138.31 37.74
C VAL A 731 71.54 -137.52 38.07
N LEU A 732 71.51 -136.83 39.22
CA LEU A 732 70.37 -136.00 39.64
C LEU A 732 70.16 -134.77 38.72
N GLU A 733 71.22 -134.21 38.16
CA GLU A 733 71.10 -133.16 37.12
C GLU A 733 70.44 -133.67 35.83
N GLN A 734 70.50 -134.97 35.53
CA GLN A 734 69.91 -135.52 34.32
C GLN A 734 68.39 -135.74 34.48
N GLU A 735 67.95 -136.29 35.62
CA GLU A 735 66.52 -136.40 35.96
C GLU A 735 65.83 -135.02 35.95
N LEU A 736 66.52 -133.98 36.44
CA LEU A 736 66.00 -132.61 36.44
C LEU A 736 65.66 -132.11 35.02
N ARG A 737 66.47 -132.46 34.00
CA ARG A 737 66.26 -132.00 32.61
C ARG A 737 65.00 -132.59 31.99
N GLU A 738 64.66 -133.85 32.30
CA GLU A 738 63.47 -134.52 31.77
C GLU A 738 62.19 -133.81 32.26
N THR A 739 62.14 -133.41 33.53
CA THR A 739 61.00 -132.62 34.09
C THR A 739 60.84 -131.25 33.43
N PHE A 740 61.93 -130.62 32.97
CA PHE A 740 61.87 -129.35 32.23
C PHE A 740 61.28 -129.50 30.83
N GLU A 741 61.43 -130.65 30.18
CA GLU A 741 60.80 -130.90 28.86
C GLU A 741 59.29 -131.10 28.98
N GLU A 742 58.81 -131.70 30.07
CA GLU A 742 57.37 -131.80 30.36
C GLU A 742 56.75 -130.42 30.65
N LEU A 743 57.43 -129.59 31.44
CA LEU A 743 57.02 -128.20 31.69
C LEU A 743 56.93 -127.36 30.40
N LYS A 744 57.74 -127.69 29.38
CA LYS A 744 57.69 -127.06 28.05
C LYS A 744 56.47 -127.48 27.24
N LYS A 745 56.00 -128.74 27.37
CA LYS A 745 54.75 -129.23 26.74
C LYS A 745 53.54 -128.48 27.31
N TYR A 746 53.42 -128.40 28.64
CA TYR A 746 52.33 -127.67 29.30
C TYR A 746 52.27 -126.18 28.95
N ARG A 747 53.42 -125.52 28.70
CA ARG A 747 53.43 -124.13 28.17
C ARG A 747 52.89 -124.03 26.73
N SER A 748 53.11 -125.04 25.89
CA SER A 748 52.55 -125.08 24.54
C SER A 748 51.03 -125.28 24.57
N GLU A 749 50.53 -126.15 25.46
CA GLU A 749 49.10 -126.37 25.67
C GLU A 749 48.40 -125.11 26.19
N LEU A 750 49.04 -124.39 27.13
CA LEU A 750 48.51 -123.14 27.67
C LEU A 750 48.36 -122.06 26.59
N SER A 751 49.32 -121.93 25.67
CA SER A 751 49.22 -121.00 24.52
C SER A 751 48.08 -121.35 23.56
N VAL A 752 47.76 -122.64 23.37
CA VAL A 752 46.57 -123.07 22.61
C VAL A 752 45.28 -122.68 23.36
N LYS A 753 45.25 -122.82 24.69
CA LYS A 753 44.09 -122.39 25.50
C LYS A 753 43.92 -120.86 25.57
N GLU A 754 45.00 -120.09 25.44
CA GLU A 754 44.92 -118.64 25.26
C GLU A 754 44.32 -118.25 23.89
N ALA A 755 44.62 -118.99 22.82
CA ALA A 755 44.00 -118.80 21.51
C ALA A 755 42.49 -119.15 21.52
N GLU A 756 42.11 -120.27 22.15
CA GLU A 756 40.70 -120.63 22.39
C GLU A 756 39.97 -119.55 23.24
N LEU A 757 40.67 -118.91 24.19
CA LEU A 757 40.13 -117.78 24.95
C LEU A 757 39.96 -116.49 24.13
N GLU A 758 40.80 -116.23 23.12
CA GLU A 758 40.57 -115.13 22.19
C GLU A 758 39.40 -115.41 21.22
N GLU A 759 39.27 -116.65 20.75
CA GLU A 759 38.16 -117.05 19.86
C GLU A 759 36.82 -117.02 20.60
N THR A 760 36.75 -117.56 21.82
CA THR A 760 35.56 -117.44 22.67
C THR A 760 35.25 -115.99 23.08
N ARG A 761 36.26 -115.10 23.23
CA ARG A 761 36.02 -113.65 23.40
C ARG A 761 35.47 -112.97 22.15
N LYS A 762 35.88 -113.39 20.95
CA LYS A 762 35.30 -112.91 19.68
C LYS A 762 33.85 -113.37 19.53
N HIS A 763 33.58 -114.64 19.85
CA HIS A 763 32.20 -115.15 19.92
C HIS A 763 31.35 -114.43 20.96
N LEU A 764 31.91 -114.13 22.14
CA LEU A 764 31.19 -113.39 23.19
C LEU A 764 30.79 -112.00 22.70
N LYS A 765 31.68 -111.28 21.98
CA LYS A 765 31.33 -109.99 21.34
C LYS A 765 30.23 -110.13 20.29
N THR A 766 30.29 -111.11 19.40
CA THR A 766 29.18 -111.33 18.45
C THR A 766 27.87 -111.63 19.18
N THR A 767 27.90 -112.38 20.30
CA THR A 767 26.69 -112.59 21.11
C THR A 767 26.26 -111.35 21.91
N GLU A 768 27.14 -110.39 22.19
CA GLU A 768 26.77 -109.08 22.77
C GLU A 768 26.10 -108.17 21.72
N GLU A 769 26.55 -108.25 20.46
CA GLU A 769 25.94 -107.57 19.31
C GLU A 769 24.58 -108.20 18.96
N ASP A 770 24.48 -109.53 18.91
CA ASP A 770 23.21 -110.25 18.76
C ASP A 770 22.26 -109.98 19.94
N LEU A 771 22.77 -109.86 21.17
CA LEU A 771 21.99 -109.46 22.34
C LEU A 771 21.53 -107.99 22.28
N HIS A 772 22.26 -107.11 21.57
CA HIS A 772 21.81 -105.74 21.33
C HIS A 772 20.64 -105.74 20.33
N LEU A 773 20.80 -106.42 19.20
CA LEU A 773 19.74 -106.57 18.19
C LEU A 773 18.50 -107.26 18.79
N SER A 774 18.68 -108.33 19.56
CA SER A 774 17.59 -109.01 20.26
C SER A 774 16.94 -108.15 21.35
N LYS A 775 17.66 -107.18 21.96
CA LYS A 775 17.04 -106.18 22.84
C LYS A 775 16.22 -105.15 22.07
N GLU A 776 16.62 -104.75 20.87
CA GLU A 776 15.82 -103.88 20.01
C GLU A 776 14.58 -104.61 19.48
N GLU A 777 14.69 -105.89 19.11
CA GLU A 777 13.55 -106.76 18.82
C GLU A 777 12.63 -106.94 20.02
N VAL A 778 13.18 -107.20 21.23
CA VAL A 778 12.39 -107.25 22.47
C VAL A 778 11.73 -105.91 22.76
N HIS A 779 12.37 -104.77 22.50
CA HIS A 779 11.75 -103.46 22.70
C HIS A 779 10.57 -103.22 21.74
N ASN A 780 10.73 -103.57 20.46
CA ASN A 780 9.63 -103.54 19.50
C ASN A 780 8.49 -104.50 19.90
N MET A 781 8.82 -105.69 20.39
CA MET A 781 7.86 -106.65 20.96
C MET A 781 7.26 -106.19 22.29
N GLU A 782 7.92 -105.32 23.06
CA GLU A 782 7.34 -104.66 24.24
C GLU A 782 6.33 -103.58 23.83
N GLU A 783 6.59 -102.80 22.78
CA GLU A 783 5.60 -101.88 22.22
C GLU A 783 4.39 -102.64 21.64
N GLU A 784 4.62 -103.71 20.86
CA GLU A 784 3.54 -104.57 20.36
C GLU A 784 2.79 -105.28 21.50
N THR A 785 3.46 -105.77 22.54
CA THR A 785 2.77 -106.40 23.68
C THR A 785 2.09 -105.38 24.60
N VAL A 786 2.49 -104.10 24.61
CA VAL A 786 1.70 -103.02 25.21
C VAL A 786 0.43 -102.76 24.38
N LEU A 787 0.54 -102.72 23.05
CA LEU A 787 -0.62 -102.59 22.15
C LEU A 787 -1.58 -103.78 22.28
N VAL A 788 -1.06 -105.01 22.33
CA VAL A 788 -1.83 -106.24 22.55
C VAL A 788 -2.39 -106.28 23.98
N ARG A 789 -1.66 -105.88 25.03
CA ARG A 789 -2.22 -105.77 26.40
C ARG A 789 -3.41 -104.80 26.46
N LYS A 790 -3.38 -103.72 25.67
CA LYS A 790 -4.51 -102.79 25.52
C LYS A 790 -5.73 -103.48 24.88
N GLN A 791 -5.50 -104.28 23.84
CA GLN A 791 -6.55 -105.11 23.21
C GLN A 791 -7.01 -106.28 24.11
N GLU A 792 -6.14 -106.85 24.93
CA GLU A 792 -6.46 -107.89 25.91
C GLU A 792 -7.31 -107.32 27.06
N LEU A 793 -7.06 -106.10 27.54
CA LEU A 793 -7.97 -105.43 28.48
C LEU A 793 -9.35 -105.20 27.85
N ASP A 794 -9.39 -104.71 26.60
CA ASP A 794 -10.63 -104.57 25.82
C ASP A 794 -11.35 -105.89 25.56
N LYS A 795 -10.65 -107.04 25.59
CA LYS A 795 -11.24 -108.39 25.51
C LYS A 795 -11.61 -108.93 26.88
N GLU A 796 -10.82 -108.68 27.92
CA GLU A 796 -11.12 -109.04 29.32
C GLU A 796 -12.40 -108.36 29.78
N GLU A 797 -12.64 -107.09 29.44
CA GLU A 797 -13.90 -106.45 29.76
C GLU A 797 -15.10 -107.09 29.05
N LYS A 798 -14.90 -107.61 27.83
CA LYS A 798 -15.95 -108.33 27.07
C LYS A 798 -16.14 -109.74 27.66
N LEU A 799 -15.06 -110.41 28.04
CA LEU A 799 -15.09 -111.71 28.74
C LEU A 799 -15.70 -111.60 30.14
N LYS A 800 -15.40 -110.56 30.92
CA LYS A 800 -16.02 -110.32 32.24
C LYS A 800 -17.52 -110.05 32.12
N ARG A 801 -17.97 -109.39 31.04
CA ARG A 801 -19.39 -109.26 30.69
C ARG A 801 -20.02 -110.63 30.38
N VAL A 802 -19.43 -111.41 29.47
CA VAL A 802 -19.91 -112.75 29.10
C VAL A 802 -19.84 -113.76 30.25
N GLU A 803 -18.83 -113.68 31.12
CA GLU A 803 -18.72 -114.47 32.35
C GLU A 803 -19.81 -114.13 33.35
N CYS A 804 -20.20 -112.86 33.49
CA CYS A 804 -21.32 -112.48 34.35
C CYS A 804 -22.65 -113.06 33.84
N GLU A 805 -22.84 -113.13 32.51
CA GLU A 805 -23.99 -113.79 31.89
C GLU A 805 -23.95 -115.32 32.04
N LEU A 806 -22.80 -115.95 31.79
CA LEU A 806 -22.58 -117.37 32.04
C LEU A 806 -22.78 -117.74 33.51
N LYS A 807 -22.25 -116.96 34.46
CA LYS A 807 -22.43 -117.16 35.92
C LYS A 807 -23.90 -116.98 36.35
N ARG A 808 -24.69 -116.19 35.61
CA ARG A 808 -26.15 -116.06 35.79
C ARG A 808 -26.89 -117.31 35.31
N LEU A 809 -26.54 -117.82 34.12
CA LEU A 809 -27.11 -119.05 33.54
C LEU A 809 -26.71 -120.31 34.34
N TYR A 810 -25.45 -120.43 34.75
CA TYR A 810 -24.94 -121.56 35.54
C TYR A 810 -25.58 -121.63 36.93
N LYS A 811 -25.96 -120.48 37.52
CA LYS A 811 -26.78 -120.45 38.76
C LYS A 811 -28.21 -120.94 38.52
N GLN A 812 -28.82 -120.65 37.37
CA GLN A 812 -30.17 -121.15 37.04
C GLN A 812 -30.16 -122.66 36.74
N LEU A 813 -29.13 -123.17 36.07
CA LEU A 813 -29.05 -124.59 35.69
C LEU A 813 -28.78 -125.53 36.88
N LYS A 814 -28.21 -125.03 37.99
CA LYS A 814 -27.82 -125.86 39.16
C LYS A 814 -29.01 -126.48 39.93
N ASN A 815 -30.24 -126.03 39.67
CA ASN A 815 -31.45 -126.44 40.40
C ASN A 815 -32.34 -127.48 39.69
N LYS A 816 -31.91 -128.12 38.58
CA LYS A 816 -32.66 -129.23 37.95
C LYS A 816 -31.79 -130.46 37.63
N ASN A 817 -32.12 -131.56 38.32
CA ASN A 817 -31.76 -132.98 38.16
C ASN A 817 -30.55 -133.39 37.28
N LYS A 818 -29.56 -134.02 37.93
CA LYS A 818 -28.32 -134.56 37.35
C LYS A 818 -28.51 -135.87 36.55
N LYS A 819 -29.16 -135.87 35.37
CA LYS A 819 -29.13 -137.04 34.46
C LYS A 819 -28.79 -136.76 32.99
N ASP A 820 -29.10 -135.59 32.44
CA ASP A 820 -28.93 -135.38 30.98
C ASP A 820 -27.53 -134.88 30.56
N LEU A 821 -26.69 -134.46 31.52
CA LEU A 821 -25.37 -133.87 31.25
C LEU A 821 -24.37 -134.85 30.59
N TYR A 822 -24.53 -136.16 30.80
CA TYR A 822 -23.57 -137.18 30.34
C TYR A 822 -23.58 -137.39 28.82
N LYS A 823 -24.72 -137.14 28.13
CA LYS A 823 -24.80 -137.27 26.67
C LYS A 823 -24.10 -136.12 25.94
N TYR A 824 -24.26 -134.89 26.42
CA TYR A 824 -23.66 -133.71 25.78
C TYR A 824 -22.13 -133.71 25.88
N ASN A 825 -21.57 -134.10 27.03
CA ASN A 825 -20.11 -134.20 27.19
C ASN A 825 -19.49 -135.21 26.22
N ARG A 826 -20.15 -136.36 25.99
CA ARG A 826 -19.63 -137.43 25.12
C ARG A 826 -19.57 -136.99 23.65
N ASP A 827 -20.53 -136.19 23.19
CA ASP A 827 -20.58 -135.67 21.82
C ASP A 827 -19.53 -134.56 21.58
N PHE A 828 -19.23 -133.77 22.61
CA PHE A 828 -18.15 -132.77 22.60
C PHE A 828 -16.76 -133.43 22.58
N GLU A 829 -16.57 -134.47 23.40
CA GLU A 829 -15.36 -135.27 23.50
C GLU A 829 -15.00 -135.97 22.16
N ILE A 830 -16.01 -136.52 21.46
CA ILE A 830 -15.83 -137.12 20.13
C ILE A 830 -15.42 -136.07 19.08
N ARG A 831 -16.03 -134.87 19.09
CA ARG A 831 -15.61 -133.77 18.20
C ARG A 831 -14.19 -133.29 18.47
N HIS A 832 -13.81 -133.18 19.75
CA HIS A 832 -12.44 -132.82 20.13
C HIS A 832 -11.41 -133.85 19.63
N LEU A 833 -11.72 -135.15 19.68
CA LEU A 833 -10.85 -136.22 19.17
C LEU A 833 -10.73 -136.20 17.63
N GLN A 834 -11.81 -135.89 16.91
CA GLN A 834 -11.76 -135.70 15.45
C GLN A 834 -10.92 -134.48 15.06
N GLU A 835 -10.99 -133.40 15.85
CA GLU A 835 -10.22 -132.18 15.57
C GLU A 835 -8.73 -132.34 15.92
N THR A 836 -8.38 -133.08 16.97
CA THR A 836 -6.97 -133.43 17.27
C THR A 836 -6.35 -134.33 16.20
N ASN A 837 -7.08 -135.34 15.69
CA ASN A 837 -6.58 -136.16 14.58
C ASN A 837 -6.31 -135.32 13.32
N LYS A 838 -7.16 -134.33 13.01
CA LYS A 838 -6.87 -133.37 11.92
C LYS A 838 -5.62 -132.55 12.19
N LYS A 839 -5.42 -132.04 13.42
CA LYS A 839 -4.22 -131.27 13.79
C LYS A 839 -2.94 -132.10 13.68
N VAL A 840 -2.95 -133.36 14.10
CA VAL A 840 -1.80 -134.28 13.96
C VAL A 840 -1.46 -134.56 12.49
N LEU A 841 -2.46 -134.73 11.61
CA LEU A 841 -2.22 -134.88 10.16
C LEU A 841 -1.64 -133.61 9.52
N TYR A 842 -2.02 -132.41 9.99
CA TYR A 842 -1.37 -131.16 9.58
C TYR A 842 0.08 -131.07 10.10
N GLN A 843 0.35 -131.46 11.34
CA GLN A 843 1.71 -131.48 11.91
C GLN A 843 2.62 -132.48 11.16
N LEU A 844 2.12 -133.65 10.75
CA LEU A 844 2.85 -134.59 9.89
C LEU A 844 3.13 -134.02 8.48
N ARG A 845 2.27 -133.14 7.97
CA ARG A 845 2.51 -132.39 6.72
C ARG A 845 3.59 -131.31 6.90
N GLU A 846 3.56 -130.60 8.01
CA GLU A 846 4.55 -129.59 8.38
C GLU A 846 5.93 -130.23 8.60
N PHE A 847 5.98 -131.38 9.26
CA PHE A 847 7.19 -132.19 9.41
C PHE A 847 7.75 -132.69 8.06
N SER A 848 6.89 -133.07 7.11
CA SER A 848 7.32 -133.49 5.76
C SER A 848 7.63 -132.34 4.79
N MET A 849 7.31 -131.10 5.15
CA MET A 849 7.82 -129.88 4.51
C MET A 849 9.18 -129.47 5.07
N ASN A 850 9.34 -129.55 6.39
CA ASN A 850 10.55 -129.11 7.09
C ASN A 850 11.73 -130.11 6.98
N PHE A 851 11.45 -131.40 6.72
CA PHE A 851 12.48 -132.43 6.53
C PHE A 851 12.28 -133.24 5.23
N PRO A 852 12.71 -132.70 4.05
CA PRO A 852 12.49 -133.31 2.73
C PRO A 852 12.97 -134.77 2.59
N ASN A 853 14.00 -135.15 3.35
CA ASN A 853 14.56 -136.51 3.32
C ASN A 853 13.63 -137.56 3.94
N MET A 854 12.68 -137.16 4.79
CA MET A 854 11.68 -138.04 5.41
C MET A 854 10.33 -138.03 4.70
N THR A 855 10.07 -137.08 3.80
CA THR A 855 8.87 -137.05 2.94
C THR A 855 8.58 -138.38 2.23
N PRO A 856 9.54 -139.10 1.61
CA PRO A 856 9.25 -140.42 1.01
C PRO A 856 8.93 -141.52 2.04
N VAL A 857 9.48 -141.44 3.26
CA VAL A 857 9.17 -142.40 4.34
C VAL A 857 7.77 -142.16 4.89
N ILE A 858 7.42 -140.89 5.15
CA ILE A 858 6.08 -140.49 5.62
C ILE A 858 5.02 -140.86 4.56
N ALA A 859 5.27 -140.56 3.28
CA ALA A 859 4.39 -140.96 2.18
C ALA A 859 4.19 -142.49 2.11
N ARG A 860 5.28 -143.26 2.31
CA ARG A 860 5.22 -144.72 2.35
C ARG A 860 4.38 -145.25 3.51
N CYS A 861 4.65 -144.83 4.74
CA CYS A 861 3.90 -145.29 5.92
C CYS A 861 2.41 -144.89 5.88
N LEU A 862 2.06 -143.76 5.26
CA LEU A 862 0.67 -143.38 5.01
C LEU A 862 0.00 -144.27 3.94
N SER A 863 0.73 -144.64 2.90
CA SER A 863 0.25 -145.59 1.87
C SER A 863 0.07 -147.01 2.40
N GLU A 864 0.93 -147.47 3.32
CA GLU A 864 0.84 -148.78 3.98
C GLU A 864 -0.37 -148.90 4.94
N HIS A 865 -1.06 -147.78 5.23
CA HIS A 865 -2.24 -147.73 6.10
C HIS A 865 -3.50 -147.12 5.45
N ASN A 866 -3.51 -146.88 4.13
CA ASN A 866 -4.64 -146.28 3.40
C ASN A 866 -5.13 -144.93 3.97
N LEU A 867 -4.20 -144.07 4.42
CA LEU A 867 -4.51 -142.75 4.98
C LEU A 867 -4.08 -141.63 4.01
N GLU A 868 -5.07 -141.04 3.33
CA GLU A 868 -4.83 -139.93 2.40
C GLU A 868 -4.49 -138.62 3.12
N MET A 869 -3.50 -137.90 2.60
CA MET A 869 -3.13 -136.56 3.09
C MET A 869 -4.21 -135.53 2.71
N PRO A 870 -4.75 -134.74 3.65
CA PRO A 870 -5.79 -133.76 3.35
C PRO A 870 -5.42 -132.78 2.22
N GLU A 871 -6.26 -132.66 1.20
CA GLU A 871 -6.07 -131.65 0.15
C GLU A 871 -6.28 -130.22 0.70
N ASN A 872 -5.34 -129.32 0.38
CA ASN A 872 -5.44 -127.92 0.82
C ASN A 872 -6.32 -127.10 -0.13
N LYS A 873 -7.54 -126.78 0.32
CA LYS A 873 -8.32 -125.61 -0.11
C LYS A 873 -8.99 -124.98 1.11
N PRO A 874 -9.20 -123.66 1.14
CA PRO A 874 -8.24 -122.61 0.78
C PRO A 874 -8.17 -121.54 1.90
N THR A 875 -7.25 -120.57 1.81
CA THR A 875 -7.49 -119.10 1.90
C THR A 875 -6.18 -118.34 2.15
N PRO A 876 -6.08 -117.07 1.70
CA PRO A 876 -4.88 -116.26 1.89
C PRO A 876 -4.96 -115.38 3.16
N SER A 877 -4.09 -115.62 4.12
CA SER A 877 -3.72 -114.60 5.11
C SER A 877 -2.20 -114.49 5.19
N SER A 878 -1.69 -113.53 4.44
CA SER A 878 -0.69 -112.56 4.87
C SER A 878 0.37 -113.03 5.87
N TYR A 879 1.59 -113.31 5.40
CA TYR A 879 2.79 -112.65 5.94
C TYR A 879 3.94 -112.60 4.92
N SER A 880 4.66 -111.47 4.97
CA SER A 880 6.01 -111.17 4.47
C SER A 880 6.51 -111.75 3.12
N THR A 881 6.53 -110.88 2.11
CA THR A 881 7.70 -110.66 1.22
C THR A 881 7.71 -109.16 0.85
N LEU A 882 8.82 -108.47 0.57
CA LEU A 882 10.21 -108.92 0.42
C LEU A 882 11.21 -107.89 0.97
N SER A 883 11.59 -108.00 2.25
CA SER A 883 12.90 -107.50 2.69
C SER A 883 13.99 -108.42 2.11
N THR A 884 14.99 -107.87 1.42
CA THR A 884 16.06 -108.66 0.78
C THR A 884 17.01 -109.30 1.80
N PRO A 885 17.17 -110.64 1.81
CA PRO A 885 18.19 -111.32 2.60
C PRO A 885 19.13 -112.13 1.69
N LYS A 886 20.27 -111.54 1.33
CA LYS A 886 21.45 -112.26 0.81
C LYS A 886 22.72 -111.74 1.47
N SER A 887 22.79 -111.91 2.78
CA SER A 887 24.05 -112.01 3.49
C SER A 887 24.79 -113.29 3.06
N CYS A 888 26.12 -113.25 3.18
CA CYS A 888 27.01 -114.42 3.18
C CYS A 888 26.94 -115.39 1.98
N SER A 889 27.57 -115.00 0.88
CA SER A 889 28.50 -115.89 0.16
C SER A 889 29.91 -115.31 0.29
N SER A 890 30.99 -116.03 0.59
CA SER A 890 31.27 -117.36 1.11
C SER A 890 32.80 -117.46 0.98
N SER A 891 33.50 -118.10 1.92
CA SER A 891 34.88 -118.50 1.66
C SER A 891 34.90 -119.59 0.60
N ASP A 892 35.75 -119.46 -0.42
CA ASP A 892 36.15 -120.59 -1.26
C ASP A 892 37.66 -120.82 -1.17
N HIS A 893 37.98 -122.02 -0.66
CA HIS A 893 39.05 -122.93 -1.08
C HIS A 893 40.55 -122.54 -1.11
N GLU A 894 41.29 -123.48 -0.50
CA GLU A 894 42.55 -124.08 -0.97
C GLU A 894 43.91 -123.44 -0.68
N GLN A 895 44.59 -124.13 0.25
CA GLN A 895 46.00 -124.49 0.26
C GLN A 895 46.69 -124.44 -1.13
N LEU A 896 47.89 -123.85 -1.20
CA LEU A 896 49.13 -124.64 -1.32
C LEU A 896 50.41 -123.78 -1.27
N ASN A 897 51.22 -124.03 -0.24
CA ASN A 897 52.67 -124.24 -0.31
C ASN A 897 53.38 -123.96 -1.65
N THR A 898 54.28 -122.95 -1.71
CA THR A 898 55.75 -123.19 -1.89
C THR A 898 56.63 -121.91 -1.94
N GLN A 899 57.78 -122.03 -1.26
CA GLN A 899 59.14 -121.56 -1.62
C GLN A 899 59.45 -120.13 -2.16
N ARG A 900 60.43 -119.53 -1.44
CA ARG A 900 61.69 -118.91 -1.95
C ARG A 900 61.72 -117.51 -2.62
N THR A 901 62.25 -116.57 -1.84
CA THR A 901 63.48 -115.78 -2.13
C THR A 901 63.76 -115.29 -3.56
N SER A 902 63.80 -113.96 -3.72
CA SER A 902 64.91 -113.19 -4.31
C SER A 902 64.58 -111.69 -4.25
N VAL A 903 65.46 -110.70 -4.26
CA VAL A 903 66.87 -110.49 -3.86
C VAL A 903 67.17 -109.04 -4.30
N THR A 904 67.37 -108.11 -3.36
CA THR A 904 68.10 -106.83 -3.56
C THR A 904 67.51 -105.82 -4.60
N PHE A 905 68.06 -104.64 -4.92
CA PHE A 905 69.19 -103.82 -4.39
C PHE A 905 68.93 -102.34 -4.78
N ASN A 906 69.45 -101.38 -3.99
CA ASN A 906 69.90 -100.05 -4.46
C ASN A 906 68.85 -99.08 -5.07
N SER A 907 69.14 -97.80 -5.34
CA SER A 907 70.00 -96.81 -4.64
C SER A 907 69.75 -95.42 -5.25
N ASP A 908 70.37 -94.39 -4.65
CA ASP A 908 70.78 -93.12 -5.29
C ASP A 908 69.69 -92.08 -5.63
N LYS A 909 69.77 -90.87 -5.04
CA LYS A 909 70.51 -89.66 -5.47
C LYS A 909 69.84 -89.00 -6.70
N SER A 910 69.58 -87.70 -6.76
CA SER A 910 70.09 -86.52 -6.01
C SER A 910 68.97 -85.44 -5.91
N GLN A 911 69.09 -84.20 -5.39
CA GLN A 911 70.25 -83.28 -5.35
C GLN A 911 70.02 -82.07 -4.38
N GLN A 912 71.05 -81.68 -3.62
CA GLN A 912 71.36 -80.34 -3.03
C GLN A 912 70.35 -79.61 -2.07
N VAL A 913 70.73 -79.32 -0.80
CA VAL A 913 71.23 -78.02 -0.22
C VAL A 913 70.10 -77.02 0.15
N SER A 914 70.01 -76.33 1.31
CA SER A 914 70.78 -76.21 2.60
C SER A 914 69.80 -75.73 3.72
N VAL A 915 69.92 -76.01 5.04
CA VAL A 915 70.92 -75.59 6.07
C VAL A 915 71.05 -74.04 6.12
N THR A 916 70.91 -73.28 7.24
CA THR A 916 71.14 -73.41 8.71
C THR A 916 70.09 -72.52 9.44
N ARG A 917 69.51 -72.70 10.64
CA ARG A 917 69.85 -73.26 11.98
C ARG A 917 70.65 -72.32 12.92
N VAL A 918 70.26 -72.28 14.22
CA VAL A 918 70.99 -71.83 15.44
C VAL A 918 70.83 -70.38 15.96
N THR A 919 69.80 -70.20 16.82
CA THR A 919 69.76 -69.60 18.19
C THR A 919 70.82 -68.59 18.69
N LEU A 920 70.37 -67.59 19.46
CA LEU A 920 70.70 -67.25 20.88
C LEU A 920 70.42 -65.77 21.19
N GLY A 921 70.17 -65.47 22.47
CA GLY A 921 69.57 -64.22 22.92
C GLY A 921 70.44 -62.96 22.89
N PHE A 922 69.74 -61.83 23.04
CA PHE A 922 69.89 -60.95 24.20
C PHE A 922 68.50 -60.47 24.66
#